data_AF-A0A1G8D7M1-F1
#
_entry.id   AF-A0A1G8D7M1-F1
#
_cell.length_a   1.000
_cell.length_b   1.000
_cell.length_c   1.000
_cell.angle_alpha   90.00
_cell.angle_beta   90.00
_cell.angle_gamma   90.00
#
_symmetry.space_group_name_H-M   'P 1'
#
loop_
_entity.id
_entity.type
_entity.pdbx_description
1 polymer ?
#
loop_
_entity_poly.entity_id
_entity_poly.type
_entity_poly.pdbx_seq_one_letter_code
_entity_poly.pdbx_strand_id
1 'polypeptide(L)'
;MNTQLLRTAVASALLIWTVPSVAVDFVATPQAAASVSGAGFKHPALGFTLEQLNYARQQVRADVEPYKTYYNTLATVCCNYASLDLQPTNRDATKVDTPNTPNFNNGTGQTRIINDSQGALTQALLYYMTGRNEYRRNAMRILRTWSNMNPNGYAYFPDAHIHTGVPLFRMLMAAEIMRYTPADATYAAYPLTWTAIDTQKLKDNLIDPMERTFFASNERFMNQHVYSIVGRMVGAIFTDNRARYDETVEWMTVNATSARPDINGGILPLIPMIDADNPLNTTGSPFYQIQEMMRDQAHGGDNVDNLIGLLRVVNSQGTKVDPYTGKPSTSSDAVTVYHFGDSRLLRGANAYAQFMLGYNTPWADTTGGTSGISEAYRGRLNQAEGISEVYNVYKYEQGVDVDAVAPYLAIAAKHANGPVTRWGRGTPDNKDFGAEAFITLPVALTGTPLPPDTGMLETERKSIFLNGDWSVATEGERTFGHGQITPSGATVVFHDITYADRTRYAPVGLMVRTNAVTRLAASATESAKPWAELTVPNTGGLWRYIVPDSASAAIGTRKLGDNIIYFKFSGAEGATVDVDFVNLAAPTQLTPPRFQMPVFPVTEYVVQGIPYRATYTATDANAADTVSYQAIRVPAGATLDTSTGALAWTPGADQVGEHEIVISATDGVAISTMTARLNVQPDRQSAFVAAQGGYDASTAYTTPSLATFKAELAPLQATVTTTPDGDFAALLKQVQVVAQKLELVNPRLASDNSLDWSKNMVTPTTLNPTAIPSLLDDDYNSFSGDLRNVVTLDFGENYRVAVNAFGIRPRFMFGNRTQGINVYGSNDNAAWTLLTSRETSDTGPQNFIMETIPVVAGQEQEQYRYFMVRVDHAGPPTDPAYPGISSYSELHFHGSRFDLLAPVDVSASAQIQQSGLSMNRFTQKYSGTVSITNTTQQAIKGPLHFRLENLSAGVTLDNATGLKDGVPYITLPGAELAPGQTVTLTTTFSNPSKLSINYGRKLVRAKY
;
A
#
# COMPACT_ATOMS: atom_id res chain seq x y z
N MET A 1 -41.66 -41.41 9.83
CA MET A 1 -42.41 -40.14 9.80
C MET A 1 -41.52 -39.07 10.42
N ASN A 2 -40.97 -38.05 9.77
CA ASN A 2 -40.91 -37.64 8.37
C ASN A 2 -39.58 -36.86 8.22
N THR A 3 -38.79 -37.23 7.22
CA THR A 3 -37.46 -36.70 6.85
C THR A 3 -37.57 -35.43 6.01
N GLN A 4 -38.09 -34.31 6.57
CA GLN A 4 -38.34 -33.10 5.77
C GLN A 4 -38.08 -31.73 6.42
N LEU A 5 -37.33 -31.63 7.53
CA LEU A 5 -37.16 -30.34 8.26
C LEU A 5 -35.72 -29.83 8.49
N LEU A 6 -34.73 -30.27 7.71
CA LEU A 6 -33.34 -29.77 7.77
C LEU A 6 -32.79 -29.34 6.40
N ARG A 7 -33.60 -28.58 5.65
CA ARG A 7 -33.18 -27.85 4.44
C ARG A 7 -33.63 -26.40 4.54
N THR A 8 -33.01 -25.61 5.41
CA THR A 8 -33.15 -24.15 5.40
C THR A 8 -31.94 -23.53 4.73
N ALA A 9 -32.12 -23.31 3.43
CA ALA A 9 -31.58 -22.24 2.58
C ALA A 9 -30.35 -21.46 3.11
N VAL A 10 -29.16 -21.86 2.64
CA VAL A 10 -28.15 -20.88 2.20
C VAL A 10 -28.44 -20.61 0.73
N ALA A 11 -29.54 -19.91 0.46
CA ALA A 11 -29.76 -19.29 -0.83
C ALA A 11 -29.00 -17.96 -0.78
N SER A 12 -27.73 -17.99 -1.19
CA SER A 12 -27.01 -16.77 -1.51
C SER A 12 -27.85 -16.04 -2.54
N ALA A 13 -28.49 -14.94 -2.14
CA ALA A 13 -29.14 -14.03 -3.06
C ALA A 13 -28.04 -13.34 -3.88
N LEU A 14 -27.52 -14.03 -4.89
CA LEU A 14 -26.84 -13.38 -6.00
C LEU A 14 -27.87 -12.44 -6.61
N LEU A 15 -27.75 -11.16 -6.29
CA LEU A 15 -28.34 -10.10 -7.10
C LEU A 15 -27.65 -10.17 -8.47
N ILE A 16 -28.20 -11.00 -9.36
CA ILE A 16 -27.91 -10.91 -10.79
C ILE A 16 -28.53 -9.58 -11.23
N TRP A 17 -27.72 -8.52 -11.23
CA TRP A 17 -28.11 -7.25 -11.81
C TRP A 17 -28.14 -7.42 -13.32
N THR A 18 -29.27 -7.87 -13.86
CA THR A 18 -29.54 -7.77 -15.29
C THR A 18 -29.60 -6.28 -15.62
N VAL A 19 -28.59 -5.76 -16.33
CA VAL A 19 -28.67 -4.42 -16.91
C VAL A 19 -29.85 -4.46 -17.88
N PRO A 20 -30.90 -3.64 -17.68
CA PRO A 20 -32.04 -3.64 -18.59
C PRO A 20 -31.53 -3.31 -19.99
N SER A 21 -31.87 -4.14 -20.97
CA SER A 21 -31.61 -3.85 -22.38
C SER A 21 -32.29 -2.53 -22.72
N VAL A 22 -31.53 -1.47 -22.95
CA VAL A 22 -32.08 -0.25 -23.55
C VAL A 22 -32.44 -0.64 -24.98
N ALA A 23 -33.72 -0.56 -25.36
CA ALA A 23 -34.11 -0.74 -26.75
C ALA A 23 -33.45 0.37 -27.58
N VAL A 24 -32.46 0.00 -28.40
CA VAL A 24 -31.78 0.95 -29.29
C VAL A 24 -32.35 0.80 -30.69
N ASP A 25 -32.93 1.88 -31.21
CA ASP A 25 -33.34 1.95 -32.61
C ASP A 25 -32.10 2.04 -33.50
N PHE A 26 -31.84 0.97 -34.25
CA PHE A 26 -30.83 0.98 -35.30
C PHE A 26 -31.39 1.63 -36.55
N VAL A 27 -30.71 2.67 -37.05
CA VAL A 27 -31.03 3.28 -38.35
C VAL A 27 -29.97 2.91 -39.39
N ALA A 28 -30.28 3.20 -40.65
CA ALA A 28 -29.36 2.97 -41.75
C ALA A 28 -28.15 3.91 -41.63
N THR A 29 -27.00 3.36 -41.24
CA THR A 29 -25.72 4.08 -41.30
C THR A 29 -25.15 3.99 -42.72
N PRO A 30 -24.72 5.09 -43.34
CA PRO A 30 -24.02 5.07 -44.62
C PRO A 30 -22.80 4.13 -44.60
N GLN A 31 -22.51 3.50 -45.73
CA GLN A 31 -21.37 2.60 -45.87
C GLN A 31 -20.06 3.41 -45.86
N ALA A 32 -19.18 3.12 -44.90
CA ALA A 32 -17.84 3.70 -44.87
C ALA A 32 -16.96 3.13 -45.99
N ALA A 33 -16.00 3.93 -46.46
CA ALA A 33 -15.10 3.55 -47.55
C ALA A 33 -13.64 3.54 -47.09
N ALA A 34 -12.93 2.44 -47.34
CA ALA A 34 -11.50 2.36 -47.10
C ALA A 34 -10.73 3.12 -48.18
N SER A 35 -9.56 3.64 -47.83
CA SER A 35 -8.64 4.29 -48.76
C SER A 35 -7.18 3.96 -48.40
N VAL A 36 -6.29 4.08 -49.38
CA VAL A 36 -4.85 4.06 -49.17
C VAL A 36 -4.29 5.39 -49.62
N SER A 37 -3.57 6.10 -48.76
CA SER A 37 -3.00 7.40 -49.08
C SER A 37 -1.80 7.28 -50.03
N GLY A 38 -1.35 8.42 -50.57
CA GLY A 38 -0.13 8.46 -51.41
C GLY A 38 1.14 8.04 -50.65
N ALA A 39 1.13 8.11 -49.32
CA ALA A 39 2.20 7.62 -48.46
C ALA A 39 2.08 6.12 -48.12
N GLY A 40 1.04 5.44 -48.62
CA GLY A 40 0.81 4.02 -48.43
C GLY A 40 0.07 3.65 -47.14
N PHE A 41 -0.47 4.62 -46.39
CA PHE A 41 -1.24 4.34 -45.18
C PHE A 41 -2.67 3.94 -45.52
N LYS A 42 -3.15 2.89 -44.85
CA LYS A 42 -4.55 2.45 -44.91
C LYS A 42 -5.39 3.31 -43.98
N HIS A 43 -6.59 3.66 -44.42
CA HIS A 43 -7.56 4.39 -43.61
C HIS A 43 -9.00 3.90 -43.85
N PRO A 44 -9.83 3.72 -42.81
CA PRO A 44 -9.45 3.75 -41.39
C PRO A 44 -8.58 2.53 -41.03
N ALA A 45 -7.48 2.76 -40.30
CA ALA A 45 -6.60 1.72 -39.77
C ALA A 45 -5.69 2.21 -38.62
N LEU A 46 -6.17 3.16 -37.80
CA LEU A 46 -5.55 3.54 -36.53
C LEU A 46 -6.01 2.61 -35.39
N GLY A 47 -5.54 1.37 -35.40
CA GLY A 47 -5.82 0.40 -34.33
C GLY A 47 -6.93 -0.61 -34.62
N PHE A 48 -7.77 -0.37 -35.64
CA PHE A 48 -8.64 -1.38 -36.23
C PHE A 48 -8.92 -1.05 -37.69
N THR A 49 -9.10 -2.08 -38.51
CA THR A 49 -9.46 -1.94 -39.92
C THR A 49 -10.95 -1.71 -40.11
N LEU A 50 -11.34 -1.21 -41.30
CA LEU A 50 -12.74 -1.12 -41.68
C LEU A 50 -13.47 -2.49 -41.64
N GLU A 51 -12.77 -3.57 -41.96
CA GLU A 51 -13.32 -4.93 -41.93
C GLU A 51 -13.69 -5.34 -40.49
N GLN A 52 -12.76 -5.17 -39.55
CA GLN A 52 -13.01 -5.44 -38.13
C GLN A 52 -14.15 -4.58 -37.57
N LEU A 53 -14.18 -3.29 -37.93
CA LEU A 53 -15.25 -2.38 -37.51
C LEU A 53 -16.63 -2.80 -38.05
N ASN A 54 -16.70 -3.23 -39.32
CA ASN A 54 -17.92 -3.79 -39.92
C ASN A 54 -18.34 -5.09 -39.24
N TYR A 55 -17.38 -5.98 -38.94
CA TYR A 55 -17.64 -7.26 -38.29
C TYR A 55 -18.22 -7.05 -36.88
N ALA A 56 -17.56 -6.22 -36.06
CA ALA A 56 -18.05 -5.87 -34.74
C ALA A 56 -19.46 -5.28 -34.79
N ARG A 57 -19.74 -4.37 -35.74
CA ARG A 57 -21.09 -3.83 -35.97
C ARG A 57 -22.12 -4.91 -36.29
N GLN A 58 -21.76 -5.87 -37.14
CA GLN A 58 -22.64 -6.98 -37.48
C GLN A 58 -22.99 -7.80 -36.24
N GLN A 59 -21.99 -8.16 -35.41
CA GLN A 59 -22.19 -8.96 -34.22
C GLN A 59 -22.99 -8.22 -33.13
N VAL A 60 -22.72 -6.92 -32.94
CA VAL A 60 -23.51 -6.06 -32.04
C VAL A 60 -24.98 -6.01 -32.46
N ARG A 61 -25.26 -5.79 -33.75
CA ARG A 61 -26.64 -5.74 -34.27
C ARG A 61 -27.35 -7.10 -34.24
N ALA A 62 -26.58 -8.18 -34.24
CA ALA A 62 -27.08 -9.55 -34.14
C ALA A 62 -27.21 -10.04 -32.68
N ASP A 63 -26.89 -9.21 -31.69
CA ASP A 63 -26.94 -9.55 -30.26
C ASP A 63 -26.03 -10.72 -29.86
N VAL A 64 -24.84 -10.81 -30.47
CA VAL A 64 -23.89 -11.93 -30.31
C VAL A 64 -22.80 -11.61 -29.28
N GLU A 65 -22.54 -12.53 -28.35
CA GLU A 65 -21.43 -12.43 -27.39
C GLU A 65 -20.06 -12.62 -28.07
N PRO A 66 -18.97 -12.06 -27.52
CA PRO A 66 -18.94 -11.11 -26.41
C PRO A 66 -19.27 -9.66 -26.84
N TYR A 67 -19.39 -9.40 -28.16
CA TYR A 67 -19.59 -8.07 -28.73
C TYR A 67 -20.80 -7.32 -28.14
N LYS A 68 -21.91 -8.04 -27.90
CA LYS A 68 -23.09 -7.56 -27.19
C LYS A 68 -22.73 -6.93 -25.84
N THR A 69 -22.03 -7.66 -24.99
CA THR A 69 -21.69 -7.20 -23.63
C THR A 69 -20.75 -5.99 -23.66
N TYR A 70 -19.77 -5.99 -24.58
CA TYR A 70 -18.91 -4.82 -24.80
C TYR A 70 -19.71 -3.59 -25.24
N TYR A 71 -20.65 -3.76 -26.18
CA TYR A 71 -21.53 -2.69 -26.64
C TYR A 71 -22.44 -2.16 -25.53
N ASN A 72 -23.11 -3.04 -24.78
CA ASN A 72 -23.99 -2.63 -23.69
C ASN A 72 -23.24 -1.83 -22.63
N THR A 73 -22.04 -2.28 -22.29
CA THR A 73 -21.14 -1.59 -21.36
C THR A 73 -20.79 -0.19 -21.88
N LEU A 74 -20.37 -0.05 -23.15
CA LEU A 74 -20.12 1.24 -23.80
C LEU A 74 -21.35 2.16 -23.81
N ALA A 75 -22.55 1.59 -23.98
CA ALA A 75 -23.80 2.33 -24.09
C ALA A 75 -24.42 2.75 -22.74
N THR A 76 -24.05 2.10 -21.61
CA THR A 76 -24.84 2.24 -20.37
C THR A 76 -24.07 2.58 -19.10
N VAL A 77 -22.76 2.26 -18.95
CA VAL A 77 -22.23 2.08 -17.58
C VAL A 77 -21.27 3.17 -17.01
N CYS A 78 -20.68 4.14 -17.77
CA CYS A 78 -19.82 5.17 -17.13
C CYS A 78 -19.82 6.61 -17.71
N CYS A 79 -19.67 7.62 -16.82
CA CYS A 79 -19.46 9.07 -17.04
C CYS A 79 -20.42 9.81 -18.01
N ASN A 80 -21.54 9.18 -18.42
CA ASN A 80 -22.47 9.67 -19.43
C ASN A 80 -21.82 10.02 -20.79
N TYR A 81 -20.67 9.43 -21.16
CA TYR A 81 -20.11 9.66 -22.50
C TYR A 81 -20.96 9.06 -23.63
N ALA A 82 -21.92 8.18 -23.33
CA ALA A 82 -22.96 7.71 -24.26
C ALA A 82 -24.18 8.65 -24.30
N SER A 83 -24.17 9.76 -23.56
CA SER A 83 -25.26 10.74 -23.57
C SER A 83 -25.45 11.33 -24.95
N LEU A 84 -26.71 11.40 -25.40
CA LEU A 84 -27.08 12.08 -26.64
C LEU A 84 -26.80 13.57 -26.58
N ASP A 85 -26.69 14.15 -25.38
CA ASP A 85 -26.44 15.58 -25.17
C ASP A 85 -25.01 15.89 -24.72
N LEU A 86 -24.08 14.93 -24.87
CA LEU A 86 -22.67 15.11 -24.51
C LEU A 86 -22.11 16.38 -25.16
N GLN A 87 -21.42 17.18 -24.35
CA GLN A 87 -20.74 18.40 -24.80
C GLN A 87 -19.25 18.32 -24.50
N PRO A 88 -18.37 18.92 -25.33
CA PRO A 88 -16.94 18.97 -25.06
C PRO A 88 -16.66 19.66 -23.72
N THR A 89 -15.81 19.08 -22.88
CA THR A 89 -15.36 19.67 -21.62
C THR A 89 -14.44 20.87 -21.86
N ASN A 90 -13.74 20.93 -23.00
CA ASN A 90 -12.95 22.10 -23.39
C ASN A 90 -13.76 23.17 -24.15
N ARG A 91 -15.08 23.17 -24.18
CA ARG A 91 -15.86 24.16 -24.95
C ARG A 91 -15.93 25.53 -24.27
N ASP A 92 -15.91 26.59 -25.07
CA ASP A 92 -16.52 27.87 -24.73
C ASP A 92 -18.05 27.69 -24.78
N ALA A 93 -18.75 27.98 -23.68
CA ALA A 93 -20.19 27.78 -23.59
C ALA A 93 -21.00 28.73 -24.50
N THR A 94 -20.39 29.81 -24.99
CA THR A 94 -21.03 30.86 -25.80
C THR A 94 -20.76 30.72 -27.30
N LYS A 95 -19.79 29.88 -27.68
CA LYS A 95 -19.32 29.76 -29.07
C LYS A 95 -19.20 28.30 -29.48
N VAL A 96 -19.73 27.98 -30.66
CA VAL A 96 -19.63 26.64 -31.25
C VAL A 96 -18.18 26.37 -31.63
N ASP A 97 -17.74 25.12 -31.43
CA ASP A 97 -16.43 24.60 -31.82
C ASP A 97 -15.23 25.41 -31.31
N THR A 98 -15.39 26.19 -30.24
CA THR A 98 -14.34 27.07 -29.71
C THR A 98 -13.80 26.51 -28.39
N PRO A 99 -12.47 26.43 -28.20
CA PRO A 99 -11.91 25.97 -26.94
C PRO A 99 -11.94 27.06 -25.86
N ASN A 100 -12.32 26.69 -24.64
CA ASN A 100 -12.25 27.53 -23.44
C ASN A 100 -10.82 27.58 -22.86
N THR A 101 -10.06 26.50 -23.01
CA THR A 101 -8.62 26.48 -22.70
C THR A 101 -7.86 26.28 -24.01
N PRO A 102 -7.58 27.37 -24.75
CA PRO A 102 -6.94 27.28 -26.07
C PRO A 102 -5.45 26.94 -26.02
N ASN A 103 -4.81 27.06 -24.86
CA ASN A 103 -3.40 26.74 -24.65
C ASN A 103 -3.27 25.41 -23.89
N PHE A 104 -2.38 24.52 -24.33
CA PHE A 104 -2.14 23.24 -23.67
C PHE A 104 -0.79 23.24 -22.94
N ASN A 105 -0.80 23.70 -21.69
CA ASN A 105 0.42 23.92 -20.90
C ASN A 105 0.26 23.62 -19.40
N ASN A 106 -0.77 22.87 -19.00
CA ASN A 106 -1.07 22.59 -17.59
C ASN A 106 -2.03 21.39 -17.42
N GLY A 107 -2.22 20.96 -16.17
CA GLY A 107 -3.09 19.84 -15.79
C GLY A 107 -4.60 20.04 -16.07
N THR A 108 -5.08 21.27 -16.26
CA THR A 108 -6.48 21.51 -16.70
C THR A 108 -6.67 21.06 -18.14
N GLY A 109 -5.73 21.41 -19.03
CA GLY A 109 -5.72 20.93 -20.42
C GLY A 109 -5.64 19.40 -20.49
N GLN A 110 -4.79 18.80 -19.67
CA GLN A 110 -4.63 17.35 -19.55
C GLN A 110 -5.95 16.66 -19.17
N THR A 111 -6.61 17.13 -18.11
CA THR A 111 -7.88 16.55 -17.64
C THR A 111 -8.95 16.62 -18.73
N ARG A 112 -9.03 17.76 -19.43
CA ARG A 112 -10.02 17.97 -20.51
C ARG A 112 -9.77 17.06 -21.70
N ILE A 113 -8.52 16.92 -22.18
CA ILE A 113 -8.26 16.06 -23.34
C ILE A 113 -8.51 14.59 -23.03
N ILE A 114 -8.21 14.12 -21.82
CA ILE A 114 -8.49 12.75 -21.38
C ILE A 114 -10.00 12.44 -21.40
N ASN A 115 -10.82 13.40 -20.96
CA ASN A 115 -12.28 13.26 -20.96
C ASN A 115 -12.85 13.37 -22.37
N ASP A 116 -12.44 14.38 -23.12
CA ASP A 116 -12.99 14.67 -24.45
C ASP A 116 -12.59 13.60 -25.47
N SER A 117 -11.34 13.10 -25.43
CA SER A 117 -10.91 12.02 -26.32
C SER A 117 -11.70 10.72 -26.11
N GLN A 118 -12.03 10.39 -24.85
CA GLN A 118 -12.89 9.25 -24.56
C GLN A 118 -14.31 9.47 -25.05
N GLY A 119 -14.87 10.66 -24.80
CA GLY A 119 -16.17 11.05 -25.32
C GLY A 119 -16.24 10.96 -26.85
N ALA A 120 -15.22 11.48 -27.54
CA ALA A 120 -15.15 11.48 -29.00
C ALA A 120 -15.16 10.06 -29.58
N LEU A 121 -14.30 9.17 -29.07
CA LEU A 121 -14.25 7.78 -29.56
C LEU A 121 -15.54 7.03 -29.30
N THR A 122 -16.10 7.19 -28.09
CA THR A 122 -17.36 6.54 -27.69
C THR A 122 -18.51 6.94 -28.60
N GLN A 123 -18.67 8.25 -28.80
CA GLN A 123 -19.71 8.79 -29.67
C GLN A 123 -19.48 8.38 -31.13
N ALA A 124 -18.23 8.33 -31.59
CA ALA A 124 -17.91 7.85 -32.93
C ALA A 124 -18.27 6.37 -33.13
N LEU A 125 -17.92 5.50 -32.18
CA LEU A 125 -18.29 4.08 -32.21
C LEU A 125 -19.82 3.90 -32.12
N LEU A 126 -20.49 4.59 -31.20
CA LEU A 126 -21.96 4.53 -31.07
C LEU A 126 -22.66 5.03 -32.35
N TYR A 127 -22.16 6.09 -33.00
CA TYR A 127 -22.64 6.49 -34.32
C TYR A 127 -22.47 5.37 -35.34
N TYR A 128 -21.28 4.76 -35.40
CA TYR A 128 -21.01 3.70 -36.37
C TYR A 128 -21.94 2.48 -36.17
N MET A 129 -22.13 2.06 -34.92
CA MET A 129 -22.98 0.92 -34.57
C MET A 129 -24.47 1.21 -34.83
N THR A 130 -24.96 2.39 -34.43
CA THR A 130 -26.40 2.71 -34.39
C THR A 130 -26.92 3.50 -35.59
N GLY A 131 -26.06 4.32 -36.21
CA GLY A 131 -26.42 5.27 -37.27
C GLY A 131 -27.02 6.59 -36.77
N ARG A 132 -27.15 6.80 -35.46
CA ARG A 132 -27.82 8.00 -34.90
C ARG A 132 -26.97 9.26 -35.00
N ASN A 133 -27.51 10.29 -35.65
CA ASN A 133 -26.82 11.54 -35.97
C ASN A 133 -26.40 12.36 -34.74
N GLU A 134 -27.07 12.21 -33.61
CA GLU A 134 -26.74 12.89 -32.35
C GLU A 134 -25.34 12.46 -31.86
N TYR A 135 -25.01 11.18 -32.01
CA TYR A 135 -23.68 10.68 -31.68
C TYR A 135 -22.61 11.29 -32.58
N ARG A 136 -22.87 11.33 -33.90
CA ARG A 136 -21.97 11.99 -34.87
C ARG A 136 -21.78 13.47 -34.54
N ARG A 137 -22.86 14.19 -34.24
CA ARG A 137 -22.82 15.61 -33.86
C ARG A 137 -21.87 15.83 -32.69
N ASN A 138 -22.01 15.05 -31.63
CA ASN A 138 -21.22 15.24 -30.42
C ASN A 138 -19.74 14.92 -30.66
N ALA A 139 -19.44 13.84 -31.39
CA ALA A 139 -18.06 13.51 -31.80
C ALA A 139 -17.44 14.66 -32.63
N MET A 140 -18.15 15.16 -33.64
CA MET A 140 -17.70 16.27 -34.48
C MET A 140 -17.47 17.56 -33.69
N ARG A 141 -18.35 17.90 -32.74
CA ARG A 141 -18.17 19.07 -31.85
C ARG A 141 -16.88 18.97 -31.04
N ILE A 142 -16.61 17.80 -30.44
CA ILE A 142 -15.38 17.59 -29.68
C ILE A 142 -14.17 17.76 -30.59
N LEU A 143 -14.15 17.05 -31.72
CA LEU A 143 -13.04 17.11 -32.69
C LEU A 143 -12.77 18.54 -33.16
N ARG A 144 -13.83 19.29 -33.49
CA ARG A 144 -13.68 20.68 -33.97
C ARG A 144 -13.25 21.65 -32.88
N THR A 145 -13.74 21.50 -31.64
CA THR A 145 -13.26 22.28 -30.48
C THR A 145 -11.74 22.13 -30.31
N TRP A 146 -11.22 20.90 -30.35
CA TRP A 146 -9.78 20.66 -30.24
C TRP A 146 -8.99 21.04 -31.50
N SER A 147 -9.59 20.98 -32.69
CA SER A 147 -8.98 21.47 -33.93
C SER A 147 -8.80 23.00 -33.96
N ASN A 148 -9.46 23.75 -33.07
CA ASN A 148 -9.37 25.20 -32.96
C ASN A 148 -8.48 25.68 -31.80
N MET A 149 -7.62 24.80 -31.25
CA MET A 149 -6.60 25.16 -30.25
C MET A 149 -5.59 26.18 -30.79
N ASN A 150 -4.90 26.89 -29.89
CA ASN A 150 -3.81 27.79 -30.26
C ASN A 150 -2.53 26.98 -30.54
N PRO A 151 -2.02 26.92 -31.78
CA PRO A 151 -0.84 26.12 -32.13
C PRO A 151 0.46 26.58 -31.44
N ASN A 152 0.50 27.82 -30.95
CA ASN A 152 1.64 28.39 -30.21
C ASN A 152 1.46 28.30 -28.69
N GLY A 153 0.34 27.74 -28.20
CA GLY A 153 -0.02 27.67 -26.79
C GLY A 153 0.45 26.42 -26.05
N TYR A 154 1.34 25.62 -26.65
CA TYR A 154 1.79 24.34 -26.10
C TYR A 154 3.09 24.53 -25.31
N ALA A 155 3.11 24.09 -24.06
CA ALA A 155 4.31 24.05 -23.24
C ALA A 155 4.33 22.79 -22.38
N TYR A 156 5.54 22.31 -22.07
CA TYR A 156 5.70 21.13 -21.23
C TYR A 156 5.25 21.42 -19.80
N PHE A 157 4.56 20.45 -19.19
CA PHE A 157 4.10 20.46 -17.80
C PHE A 157 4.43 19.11 -17.16
N PRO A 158 4.38 18.96 -15.83
CA PRO A 158 4.72 17.70 -15.17
C PRO A 158 3.97 16.52 -15.80
N ASP A 159 4.71 15.47 -16.15
CA ASP A 159 4.17 14.24 -16.75
C ASP A 159 3.38 14.40 -18.06
N ALA A 160 3.60 15.50 -18.80
CA ALA A 160 2.85 15.76 -20.04
C ALA A 160 2.96 14.63 -21.08
N HIS A 161 4.13 14.02 -21.23
CA HIS A 161 4.40 12.95 -22.21
C HIS A 161 3.63 11.66 -21.96
N ILE A 162 3.39 11.30 -20.70
CA ILE A 162 2.61 10.09 -20.36
C ILE A 162 1.10 10.30 -20.44
N HIS A 163 0.63 11.56 -20.39
CA HIS A 163 -0.79 11.87 -20.32
C HIS A 163 -1.39 12.43 -21.60
N THR A 164 -0.62 12.52 -22.70
CA THR A 164 -1.07 13.17 -23.94
C THR A 164 -1.15 12.25 -25.15
N GLY A 165 -0.35 11.17 -25.20
CA GLY A 165 -0.31 10.24 -26.33
C GLY A 165 -1.60 9.45 -26.54
N VAL A 166 -2.06 8.73 -25.50
CA VAL A 166 -3.29 7.92 -25.55
C VAL A 166 -4.54 8.78 -25.82
N PRO A 167 -4.71 9.98 -25.22
CA PRO A 167 -5.80 10.87 -25.62
C PRO A 167 -5.77 11.29 -27.08
N LEU A 168 -4.58 11.58 -27.65
CA LEU A 168 -4.47 11.90 -29.07
C LEU A 168 -4.89 10.70 -29.93
N PHE A 169 -4.45 9.50 -29.58
CA PHE A 169 -4.87 8.27 -30.26
C PHE A 169 -6.39 8.12 -30.36
N ARG A 170 -7.10 8.20 -29.22
CA ARG A 170 -8.57 8.08 -29.19
C ARG A 170 -9.24 9.17 -30.02
N MET A 171 -8.70 10.38 -29.99
CA MET A 171 -9.18 11.50 -30.80
C MET A 171 -9.03 11.22 -32.30
N LEU A 172 -7.89 10.67 -32.74
CA LEU A 172 -7.64 10.39 -34.15
C LEU A 172 -8.40 9.16 -34.66
N MET A 173 -8.65 8.15 -33.82
CA MET A 173 -9.59 7.07 -34.16
C MET A 173 -11.00 7.60 -34.39
N ALA A 174 -11.49 8.48 -33.51
CA ALA A 174 -12.78 9.13 -33.70
C ALA A 174 -12.80 9.93 -35.01
N ALA A 175 -11.74 10.69 -35.30
CA ALA A 175 -11.58 11.44 -36.54
C ALA A 175 -11.60 10.54 -37.78
N GLU A 176 -10.94 9.38 -37.76
CA GLU A 176 -10.98 8.42 -38.87
C GLU A 176 -12.40 7.90 -39.12
N ILE A 177 -13.12 7.48 -38.07
CA ILE A 177 -14.50 7.03 -38.22
C ILE A 177 -15.35 8.14 -38.85
N MET A 178 -15.21 9.39 -38.38
CA MET A 178 -15.96 10.54 -38.92
C MET A 178 -15.58 10.87 -40.37
N ARG A 179 -14.29 10.79 -40.71
CA ARG A 179 -13.73 11.11 -42.04
C ARG A 179 -14.16 10.12 -43.11
N TYR A 180 -14.22 8.83 -42.78
CA TYR A 180 -14.48 7.76 -43.75
C TYR A 180 -15.90 7.19 -43.69
N THR A 181 -16.71 7.58 -42.70
CA THR A 181 -18.14 7.27 -42.66
C THR A 181 -18.94 8.49 -43.14
N PRO A 182 -19.71 8.39 -44.24
CA PRO A 182 -20.52 9.50 -44.72
C PRO A 182 -21.50 10.03 -43.67
N ALA A 183 -21.78 11.33 -43.75
CA ALA A 183 -22.77 12.00 -42.92
C ALA A 183 -24.16 11.95 -43.56
N ASP A 184 -25.21 12.00 -42.74
CA ASP A 184 -26.56 12.29 -43.22
C ASP A 184 -26.65 13.76 -43.65
N ALA A 185 -26.86 13.98 -44.94
CA ALA A 185 -26.97 15.31 -45.53
C ALA A 185 -28.25 16.06 -45.11
N THR A 186 -29.24 15.37 -44.54
CA THR A 186 -30.53 15.95 -44.14
C THR A 186 -30.53 16.49 -42.71
N TYR A 187 -29.49 16.21 -41.92
CA TYR A 187 -29.41 16.64 -40.52
C TYR A 187 -29.05 18.13 -40.40
N ALA A 188 -30.03 18.95 -40.01
CA ALA A 188 -29.89 20.42 -39.98
C ALA A 188 -29.35 21.01 -38.67
N ALA A 189 -29.37 20.26 -37.56
CA ALA A 189 -29.04 20.82 -36.23
C ALA A 189 -27.54 21.11 -36.01
N TYR A 190 -26.66 20.53 -36.82
CA TYR A 190 -25.21 20.78 -36.79
C TYR A 190 -24.55 20.23 -38.06
N PRO A 191 -23.52 20.89 -38.65
CA PRO A 191 -22.84 20.40 -39.84
C PRO A 191 -22.07 19.09 -39.57
N LEU A 192 -22.59 17.96 -40.05
CA LEU A 192 -22.03 16.63 -39.80
C LEU A 192 -20.93 16.22 -40.79
N THR A 193 -20.83 16.86 -41.94
CA THR A 193 -19.87 16.50 -42.99
C THR A 193 -18.43 16.77 -42.52
N TRP A 194 -17.57 15.77 -42.68
CA TRP A 194 -16.12 15.94 -42.52
C TRP A 194 -15.54 16.66 -43.71
N THR A 195 -14.67 17.64 -43.49
CA THR A 195 -14.07 18.47 -44.55
C THR A 195 -12.55 18.40 -44.57
N ALA A 196 -11.93 18.82 -45.68
CA ALA A 196 -10.48 18.98 -45.74
C ALA A 196 -9.95 20.01 -44.71
N ILE A 197 -10.78 21.01 -44.37
CA ILE A 197 -10.46 22.00 -43.32
C ILE A 197 -10.37 21.34 -41.95
N ASP A 198 -11.27 20.38 -41.64
CA ASP A 198 -11.22 19.65 -40.37
C ASP A 198 -9.90 18.86 -40.25
N THR A 199 -9.48 18.17 -41.31
CA THR A 199 -8.18 17.48 -41.36
C THR A 199 -7.01 18.44 -41.17
N GLN A 200 -7.00 19.56 -41.91
CA GLN A 200 -5.91 20.54 -41.85
C GLN A 200 -5.79 21.18 -40.46
N LYS A 201 -6.92 21.57 -39.85
CA LYS A 201 -6.93 22.17 -38.52
C LYS A 201 -6.48 21.20 -37.43
N LEU A 202 -6.92 19.95 -37.46
CA LEU A 202 -6.43 18.95 -36.51
C LEU A 202 -4.93 18.76 -36.62
N LYS A 203 -4.41 18.71 -37.85
CA LYS A 203 -2.96 18.64 -38.08
C LYS A 203 -2.25 19.85 -37.48
N ASP A 204 -2.61 21.05 -37.89
CA ASP A 204 -1.83 22.26 -37.60
C ASP A 204 -1.99 22.75 -36.15
N ASN A 205 -3.16 22.54 -35.53
CA ASN A 205 -3.48 23.09 -34.21
C ASN A 205 -3.41 22.08 -33.07
N LEU A 206 -3.37 20.77 -33.37
CA LEU A 206 -3.33 19.71 -32.36
C LEU A 206 -2.16 18.75 -32.58
N ILE A 207 -2.11 18.05 -33.72
CA ILE A 207 -1.12 16.97 -33.96
C ILE A 207 0.31 17.50 -33.96
N ASP A 208 0.62 18.47 -34.82
CA ASP A 208 1.99 18.99 -34.95
C ASP A 208 2.49 19.75 -33.70
N PRO A 209 1.66 20.55 -33.00
CA PRO A 209 2.07 21.14 -31.73
C PRO A 209 2.32 20.10 -30.63
N MET A 210 1.46 19.07 -30.49
CA MET A 210 1.67 18.00 -29.50
C MET A 210 2.93 17.20 -29.81
N GLU A 211 3.17 16.88 -31.09
CA GLU A 211 4.40 16.23 -31.54
C GLU A 211 5.64 17.02 -31.10
N ARG A 212 5.69 18.31 -31.45
CA ARG A 212 6.84 19.17 -31.18
C ARG A 212 7.11 19.33 -29.68
N THR A 213 6.07 19.39 -28.85
CA THR A 213 6.20 19.73 -27.43
C THR A 213 6.29 18.49 -26.53
N PHE A 214 5.56 17.41 -26.83
CA PHE A 214 5.41 16.27 -25.92
C PHE A 214 6.13 15.01 -26.42
N PHE A 215 6.13 14.76 -27.74
CA PHE A 215 6.53 13.45 -28.30
C PHE A 215 7.87 13.42 -29.04
N ALA A 216 8.54 14.56 -29.19
CA ALA A 216 9.73 14.70 -30.03
C ALA A 216 10.97 13.92 -29.57
N SER A 217 11.01 13.44 -28.32
CA SER A 217 12.17 12.77 -27.71
C SER A 217 11.97 11.25 -27.61
N ASN A 218 13.03 10.51 -27.93
CA ASN A 218 13.17 9.07 -27.71
C ASN A 218 13.94 8.70 -26.43
N GLU A 219 14.17 9.69 -25.56
CA GLU A 219 14.90 9.56 -24.29
C GLU A 219 13.92 9.70 -23.12
N ARG A 220 12.89 8.86 -23.11
CA ARG A 220 11.88 8.81 -22.05
C ARG A 220 12.04 7.54 -21.24
N PHE A 221 11.73 7.63 -19.97
CA PHE A 221 11.99 6.56 -19.02
C PHE A 221 11.06 5.36 -19.23
N MET A 222 11.59 4.25 -19.77
CA MET A 222 10.94 2.95 -19.88
C MET A 222 9.48 3.06 -20.36
N ASN A 223 8.48 2.77 -19.52
CA ASN A 223 7.07 2.88 -19.93
C ASN A 223 6.66 4.27 -20.44
N GLN A 224 7.28 5.33 -19.93
CA GLN A 224 7.01 6.69 -20.35
C GLN A 224 7.36 6.96 -21.81
N HIS A 225 8.32 6.20 -22.37
CA HIS A 225 8.61 6.18 -23.81
C HIS A 225 7.45 5.62 -24.61
N VAL A 226 6.89 4.50 -24.16
CA VAL A 226 5.80 3.81 -24.84
C VAL A 226 4.57 4.72 -24.94
N TYR A 227 4.19 5.43 -23.88
CA TYR A 227 3.10 6.42 -23.94
C TYR A 227 3.33 7.54 -24.97
N SER A 228 4.56 8.07 -25.00
CA SER A 228 4.93 9.18 -25.87
C SER A 228 4.81 8.79 -27.34
N ILE A 229 5.30 7.60 -27.71
CA ILE A 229 5.31 7.15 -29.10
C ILE A 229 3.93 6.73 -29.62
N VAL A 230 2.96 6.41 -28.75
CA VAL A 230 1.55 6.22 -29.15
C VAL A 230 1.03 7.43 -29.92
N GLY A 231 1.17 8.63 -29.36
CA GLY A 231 0.70 9.86 -29.98
C GLY A 231 1.46 10.19 -31.28
N ARG A 232 2.79 10.00 -31.25
CA ARG A 232 3.65 10.22 -32.42
C ARG A 232 3.28 9.33 -33.60
N MET A 233 3.08 8.02 -33.35
CA MET A 233 2.79 7.04 -34.38
C MET A 233 1.44 7.29 -35.07
N VAL A 234 0.38 7.50 -34.27
CA VAL A 234 -0.96 7.70 -34.82
C VAL A 234 -1.11 9.07 -35.47
N GLY A 235 -0.40 10.09 -34.98
CA GLY A 235 -0.26 11.38 -35.65
C GLY A 235 0.45 11.26 -37.00
N ALA A 236 1.50 10.44 -37.09
CA ALA A 236 2.22 10.19 -38.34
C ALA A 236 1.32 9.53 -39.40
N ILE A 237 0.57 8.49 -39.02
CA ILE A 237 -0.37 7.81 -39.92
C ILE A 237 -1.47 8.78 -40.38
N PHE A 238 -2.13 9.48 -39.45
CA PHE A 238 -3.26 10.38 -39.79
C PHE A 238 -2.86 11.53 -40.73
N THR A 239 -1.60 11.98 -40.64
CA THR A 239 -1.05 13.09 -41.44
C THR A 239 -0.22 12.64 -42.64
N ASP A 240 -0.25 11.35 -42.97
CA ASP A 240 0.51 10.75 -44.08
C ASP A 240 2.03 10.97 -44.01
N ASN A 241 2.59 11.06 -42.80
CA ASN A 241 4.02 11.25 -42.57
C ASN A 241 4.78 9.92 -42.46
N ARG A 242 5.19 9.37 -43.60
CA ARG A 242 5.89 8.08 -43.67
C ARG A 242 7.21 8.04 -42.88
N ALA A 243 8.03 9.09 -43.00
CA ALA A 243 9.34 9.12 -42.34
C ALA A 243 9.21 9.10 -40.80
N ARG A 244 8.29 9.89 -40.25
CA ARG A 244 8.02 9.90 -38.80
C ARG A 244 7.50 8.53 -38.33
N TYR A 245 6.61 7.91 -39.12
CA TYR A 245 6.10 6.58 -38.80
C TYR A 245 7.21 5.53 -38.77
N ASP A 246 8.06 5.46 -39.80
CA ASP A 246 9.12 4.46 -39.89
C ASP A 246 10.15 4.60 -38.75
N GLU A 247 10.50 5.83 -38.40
CA GLU A 247 11.35 6.12 -37.24
C GLU A 247 10.66 5.71 -35.92
N THR A 248 9.36 5.97 -35.78
CA THR A 248 8.62 5.62 -34.55
C THR A 248 8.46 4.10 -34.39
N VAL A 249 8.36 3.34 -35.50
CA VAL A 249 8.40 1.86 -35.46
C VAL A 249 9.76 1.35 -34.99
N GLU A 250 10.86 1.99 -35.40
CA GLU A 250 12.20 1.65 -34.89
C GLU A 250 12.33 2.01 -33.40
N TRP A 251 11.83 3.17 -32.97
CA TRP A 251 11.79 3.56 -31.55
C TRP A 251 10.91 2.63 -30.70
N MET A 252 9.84 2.08 -31.25
CA MET A 252 9.01 1.09 -30.56
C MET A 252 9.76 -0.24 -30.34
N THR A 253 10.56 -0.66 -31.32
CA THR A 253 11.17 -1.99 -31.34
C THR A 253 12.53 -2.04 -30.63
N VAL A 254 13.49 -1.22 -31.08
CA VAL A 254 14.88 -1.23 -30.59
C VAL A 254 15.27 0.11 -29.97
N ASN A 255 14.87 1.22 -30.60
CA ASN A 255 15.29 2.58 -30.24
C ASN A 255 16.82 2.70 -30.16
N ALA A 256 17.51 2.25 -31.23
CA ALA A 256 18.96 2.10 -31.25
C ALA A 256 19.72 3.44 -31.18
N THR A 257 19.05 4.56 -31.47
CA THR A 257 19.64 5.90 -31.46
C THR A 257 19.55 6.58 -30.09
N SER A 258 18.94 5.96 -29.08
CA SER A 258 18.88 6.53 -27.73
C SER A 258 20.29 6.60 -27.12
N ALA A 259 20.65 7.77 -26.55
CA ALA A 259 21.90 7.91 -25.80
C ALA A 259 21.78 7.39 -24.35
N ARG A 260 20.59 6.93 -23.94
CA ARG A 260 20.24 6.52 -22.57
C ARG A 260 19.72 5.07 -22.55
N PRO A 261 20.60 4.06 -22.73
CA PRO A 261 20.19 2.65 -22.72
C PRO A 261 19.59 2.22 -21.38
N ASP A 262 19.97 2.89 -20.28
CA ASP A 262 19.47 2.66 -18.92
C ASP A 262 17.97 2.96 -18.74
N ILE A 263 17.38 3.74 -19.63
CA ILE A 263 15.97 4.13 -19.57
C ILE A 263 15.21 3.77 -20.84
N ASN A 264 15.81 3.01 -21.75
CA ASN A 264 15.26 2.80 -23.09
C ASN A 264 13.98 1.93 -23.06
N GLY A 265 12.86 2.49 -23.53
CA GLY A 265 11.55 1.82 -23.56
C GLY A 265 11.22 1.06 -24.85
N GLY A 266 12.17 0.85 -25.77
CA GLY A 266 11.97 -0.06 -26.91
C GLY A 266 11.74 -1.50 -26.46
N ILE A 267 10.99 -2.31 -27.23
CA ILE A 267 10.62 -3.69 -26.87
C ILE A 267 11.81 -4.54 -26.39
N LEU A 268 12.95 -4.52 -27.09
CA LEU A 268 14.12 -5.34 -26.70
C LEU A 268 14.77 -4.88 -25.39
N PRO A 269 15.14 -3.60 -25.19
CA PRO A 269 15.72 -3.15 -23.92
C PRO A 269 14.73 -3.15 -22.75
N LEU A 270 13.46 -2.87 -23.00
CA LEU A 270 12.41 -2.86 -21.97
C LEU A 270 12.08 -4.29 -21.49
N ILE A 271 12.15 -5.26 -22.39
CA ILE A 271 11.87 -6.67 -22.10
C ILE A 271 13.12 -7.49 -22.47
N PRO A 272 14.20 -7.45 -21.68
CA PRO A 272 15.38 -8.23 -21.99
C PRO A 272 15.12 -9.72 -21.77
N MET A 273 15.92 -10.51 -22.49
CA MET A 273 16.08 -11.93 -22.22
C MET A 273 17.34 -12.06 -21.38
N ILE A 274 17.24 -12.77 -20.27
CA ILE A 274 18.32 -13.03 -19.35
C ILE A 274 18.84 -14.43 -19.65
N ASP A 275 20.03 -14.53 -20.22
CA ASP A 275 20.66 -15.81 -20.54
C ASP A 275 20.89 -16.66 -19.29
N ALA A 276 20.91 -17.99 -19.46
CA ALA A 276 21.13 -18.94 -18.36
C ALA A 276 22.51 -18.79 -17.69
N ASP A 277 23.51 -18.35 -18.44
CA ASP A 277 24.90 -18.13 -17.99
C ASP A 277 25.18 -16.67 -17.58
N ASN A 278 24.17 -15.79 -17.65
CA ASN A 278 24.30 -14.44 -17.12
C ASN A 278 24.60 -14.51 -15.61
N PRO A 279 25.63 -13.79 -15.09
CA PRO A 279 26.02 -13.87 -13.68
C PRO A 279 24.93 -13.39 -12.71
N LEU A 280 23.96 -12.61 -13.18
CA LEU A 280 22.81 -12.16 -12.40
C LEU A 280 21.64 -13.17 -12.43
N ASN A 281 21.69 -14.19 -13.28
CA ASN A 281 20.69 -15.22 -13.37
C ASN A 281 20.93 -16.32 -12.32
N THR A 282 20.06 -16.39 -11.32
CA THR A 282 20.15 -17.40 -10.25
C THR A 282 19.36 -18.68 -10.53
N THR A 283 18.65 -18.76 -11.66
CA THR A 283 17.69 -19.82 -11.96
C THR A 283 18.29 -20.97 -12.77
N GLY A 284 19.42 -20.74 -13.45
CA GLY A 284 20.06 -21.71 -14.34
C GLY A 284 19.31 -21.99 -15.64
N SER A 285 18.30 -21.19 -15.99
CA SER A 285 17.55 -21.26 -17.25
C SER A 285 17.28 -19.85 -17.78
N PRO A 286 17.16 -19.65 -19.10
CA PRO A 286 16.88 -18.33 -19.63
C PRO A 286 15.46 -17.90 -19.27
N PHE A 287 15.27 -16.63 -18.96
CA PHE A 287 13.95 -16.06 -18.68
C PHE A 287 13.83 -14.63 -19.23
N TYR A 288 12.61 -14.10 -19.23
CA TYR A 288 12.31 -12.76 -19.71
C TYR A 288 11.74 -11.96 -18.54
N GLN A 289 11.94 -10.66 -18.54
CA GLN A 289 11.40 -9.77 -17.52
C GLN A 289 11.04 -8.43 -18.16
N ILE A 290 10.06 -7.72 -17.59
CA ILE A 290 9.80 -6.32 -17.95
C ILE A 290 10.59 -5.47 -16.95
N GLN A 291 11.50 -4.60 -17.43
CA GLN A 291 12.39 -3.82 -16.56
C GLN A 291 11.63 -2.96 -15.53
N GLU A 292 10.51 -2.37 -15.94
CA GLU A 292 9.70 -1.49 -15.08
C GLU A 292 9.17 -2.21 -13.81
N MET A 293 9.03 -3.55 -13.85
CA MET A 293 8.60 -4.36 -12.70
C MET A 293 9.54 -4.26 -11.50
N MET A 294 10.77 -3.78 -11.66
CA MET A 294 11.64 -3.53 -10.51
C MET A 294 11.09 -2.44 -9.59
N ARG A 295 10.32 -1.49 -10.15
CA ARG A 295 9.91 -0.25 -9.48
C ARG A 295 8.40 -0.19 -9.30
N ASP A 296 7.66 -0.46 -10.37
CA ASP A 296 6.27 -0.07 -10.48
C ASP A 296 5.47 -1.03 -11.37
N GLN A 297 4.71 -1.93 -10.74
CA GLN A 297 3.91 -2.91 -11.47
C GLN A 297 2.71 -2.31 -12.21
N ALA A 298 2.28 -1.10 -11.84
CA ALA A 298 1.31 -0.37 -12.64
C ALA A 298 1.91 -0.11 -14.02
N HIS A 299 3.07 0.56 -14.05
CA HIS A 299 3.77 0.86 -15.28
C HIS A 299 4.27 -0.39 -16.02
N GLY A 300 4.59 -1.48 -15.30
CA GLY A 300 4.87 -2.79 -15.90
C GLY A 300 3.65 -3.39 -16.64
N GLY A 301 2.44 -3.19 -16.11
CA GLY A 301 1.19 -3.53 -16.79
C GLY A 301 0.92 -2.61 -17.98
N ASP A 302 1.13 -1.31 -17.81
CA ASP A 302 0.98 -0.32 -18.87
C ASP A 302 1.97 -0.58 -20.04
N ASN A 303 3.13 -1.18 -19.78
CA ASN A 303 4.01 -1.67 -20.85
C ASN A 303 3.32 -2.73 -21.70
N VAL A 304 2.65 -3.70 -21.07
CA VAL A 304 1.89 -4.73 -21.79
C VAL A 304 0.78 -4.08 -22.61
N ASP A 305 -0.01 -3.21 -21.99
CA ASP A 305 -1.20 -2.57 -22.58
C ASP A 305 -0.85 -1.65 -23.75
N ASN A 306 0.11 -0.74 -23.55
CA ASN A 306 0.50 0.21 -24.59
C ASN A 306 1.26 -0.47 -25.73
N LEU A 307 2.10 -1.48 -25.45
CA LEU A 307 2.80 -2.20 -26.51
C LEU A 307 1.83 -3.03 -27.34
N ILE A 308 0.93 -3.83 -26.75
CA ILE A 308 -0.02 -4.62 -27.55
C ILE A 308 -0.86 -3.72 -28.46
N GLY A 309 -1.24 -2.56 -27.92
CA GLY A 309 -1.89 -1.49 -28.65
C GLY A 309 -1.12 -0.95 -29.85
N LEU A 310 0.14 -0.59 -29.65
CA LEU A 310 1.04 -0.13 -30.73
C LEU A 310 1.26 -1.22 -31.78
N LEU A 311 1.48 -2.47 -31.36
CA LEU A 311 1.62 -3.60 -32.27
C LEU A 311 0.37 -3.75 -33.15
N ARG A 312 -0.83 -3.60 -32.58
CA ARG A 312 -2.09 -3.60 -33.33
C ARG A 312 -2.18 -2.45 -34.34
N VAL A 313 -1.74 -1.25 -33.99
CA VAL A 313 -1.68 -0.10 -34.93
C VAL A 313 -0.74 -0.41 -36.11
N VAL A 314 0.46 -0.94 -35.84
CA VAL A 314 1.43 -1.27 -36.88
C VAL A 314 0.93 -2.44 -37.76
N ASN A 315 0.34 -3.45 -37.14
CA ASN A 315 -0.24 -4.60 -37.84
C ASN A 315 -1.42 -4.20 -38.72
N SER A 316 -2.27 -3.25 -38.28
CA SER A 316 -3.40 -2.74 -39.08
C SER A 316 -2.95 -2.09 -40.39
N GLN A 317 -1.72 -1.53 -40.43
CA GLN A 317 -1.11 -1.03 -41.65
C GLN A 317 -0.53 -2.14 -42.54
N GLY A 318 -0.27 -3.32 -41.98
CA GLY A 318 0.39 -4.45 -42.66
C GLY A 318 1.91 -4.32 -42.69
N THR A 319 2.49 -3.49 -41.83
CA THR A 319 3.93 -3.26 -41.75
C THR A 319 4.60 -4.45 -41.06
N LYS A 320 5.61 -5.01 -41.72
CA LYS A 320 6.56 -5.97 -41.13
C LYS A 320 7.84 -5.25 -40.73
N VAL A 321 8.62 -5.87 -39.84
CA VAL A 321 9.90 -5.33 -39.38
C VAL A 321 11.02 -6.32 -39.61
N ASP A 322 12.22 -5.78 -39.80
CA ASP A 322 13.45 -6.55 -39.76
C ASP A 322 13.63 -7.16 -38.36
N PRO A 323 13.90 -8.47 -38.24
CA PRO A 323 13.91 -9.16 -36.95
C PRO A 323 15.03 -8.72 -35.99
N TYR A 324 16.04 -7.98 -36.47
CA TYR A 324 17.19 -7.57 -35.66
C TYR A 324 17.20 -6.06 -35.39
N THR A 325 17.01 -5.26 -36.44
CA THR A 325 17.05 -3.80 -36.37
C THR A 325 15.71 -3.19 -35.99
N GLY A 326 14.61 -3.95 -36.10
CA GLY A 326 13.25 -3.48 -35.78
C GLY A 326 12.69 -2.42 -36.75
N LYS A 327 13.44 -2.08 -37.80
CA LYS A 327 13.00 -1.13 -38.83
C LYS A 327 11.94 -1.75 -39.73
N PRO A 328 10.98 -0.97 -40.26
CA PRO A 328 10.07 -1.43 -41.30
C PRO A 328 10.82 -2.08 -42.46
N SER A 329 10.41 -3.28 -42.85
CA SER A 329 11.11 -4.09 -43.86
C SER A 329 10.13 -4.85 -44.74
N THR A 330 10.52 -5.02 -46.00
CA THR A 330 9.84 -5.86 -47.00
C THR A 330 10.69 -7.06 -47.42
N SER A 331 11.84 -7.27 -46.75
CA SER A 331 12.69 -8.43 -46.98
C SER A 331 11.93 -9.73 -46.70
N SER A 332 12.37 -10.83 -47.32
CA SER A 332 11.71 -12.14 -47.18
C SER A 332 11.75 -12.70 -45.76
N ASP A 333 12.73 -12.28 -44.96
CA ASP A 333 12.91 -12.63 -43.55
C ASP A 333 12.23 -11.65 -42.59
N ALA A 334 11.56 -10.61 -43.09
CA ALA A 334 10.81 -9.67 -42.26
C ALA A 334 9.66 -10.38 -41.52
N VAL A 335 9.52 -10.09 -40.24
CA VAL A 335 8.53 -10.70 -39.33
C VAL A 335 7.37 -9.76 -39.06
N THR A 336 6.23 -10.32 -38.62
CA THR A 336 5.17 -9.48 -38.04
C THR A 336 5.71 -8.83 -36.77
N VAL A 337 5.18 -7.66 -36.42
CA VAL A 337 5.62 -6.97 -35.20
C VAL A 337 5.30 -7.76 -33.92
N TYR A 338 4.35 -8.70 -33.97
CA TYR A 338 4.09 -9.66 -32.90
C TYR A 338 5.23 -10.66 -32.73
N HIS A 339 5.88 -11.11 -33.81
CA HIS A 339 7.00 -12.07 -33.72
C HIS A 339 8.37 -11.40 -33.54
N PHE A 340 8.43 -10.07 -33.49
CA PHE A 340 9.68 -9.35 -33.28
C PHE A 340 10.37 -9.74 -31.95
N GLY A 341 11.69 -9.93 -32.00
CA GLY A 341 12.48 -10.27 -30.83
C GLY A 341 12.17 -11.63 -30.22
N ASP A 342 11.74 -12.61 -31.03
CA ASP A 342 11.21 -13.91 -30.60
C ASP A 342 9.92 -13.78 -29.78
N SER A 343 8.93 -13.12 -30.38
CA SER A 343 7.63 -12.85 -29.75
C SER A 343 7.76 -12.14 -28.40
N ARG A 344 8.60 -11.09 -28.36
CA ARG A 344 9.12 -10.56 -27.11
C ARG A 344 8.04 -10.07 -26.14
N LEU A 345 7.00 -9.42 -26.67
CA LEU A 345 5.87 -8.96 -25.87
C LEU A 345 5.12 -10.13 -25.21
N LEU A 346 4.89 -11.24 -25.92
CA LEU A 346 4.24 -12.43 -25.36
C LEU A 346 5.02 -12.97 -24.16
N ARG A 347 6.35 -13.03 -24.27
CA ARG A 347 7.23 -13.53 -23.22
C ARG A 347 7.33 -12.59 -22.02
N GLY A 348 7.39 -11.28 -22.26
CA GLY A 348 7.33 -10.27 -21.19
C GLY A 348 6.00 -10.27 -20.45
N ALA A 349 4.88 -10.34 -21.19
CA ALA A 349 3.54 -10.41 -20.60
C ALA A 349 3.35 -11.70 -19.76
N ASN A 350 3.97 -12.81 -20.17
CA ASN A 350 4.00 -14.03 -19.36
C ASN A 350 4.76 -13.85 -18.04
N ALA A 351 5.92 -13.19 -18.05
CA ALA A 351 6.69 -12.90 -16.84
C ALA A 351 5.94 -11.95 -15.89
N TYR A 352 5.29 -10.93 -16.45
CA TYR A 352 4.40 -10.04 -15.70
C TYR A 352 3.24 -10.82 -15.06
N ALA A 353 2.54 -11.64 -15.85
CA ALA A 353 1.46 -12.48 -15.36
C ALA A 353 1.91 -13.46 -14.26
N GLN A 354 3.10 -14.06 -14.39
CA GLN A 354 3.67 -14.94 -13.37
C GLN A 354 3.75 -14.25 -11.99
N PHE A 355 4.30 -13.03 -11.97
CA PHE A 355 4.43 -12.25 -10.75
C PHE A 355 3.08 -11.83 -10.18
N MET A 356 2.21 -11.30 -11.04
CA MET A 356 0.91 -10.77 -10.66
C MET A 356 -0.05 -11.85 -10.16
N LEU A 357 0.04 -13.09 -10.69
CA LEU A 357 -0.73 -14.23 -10.20
C LEU A 357 -0.27 -14.69 -8.80
N GLY A 358 0.95 -14.35 -8.38
CA GLY A 358 1.50 -14.72 -7.08
C GLY A 358 2.55 -15.84 -7.11
N TYR A 359 3.00 -16.27 -8.28
CA TYR A 359 4.12 -17.23 -8.35
C TYR A 359 5.43 -16.58 -7.92
N ASN A 360 6.37 -17.40 -7.44
CA ASN A 360 7.77 -17.01 -7.42
C ASN A 360 8.23 -16.72 -8.86
N THR A 361 8.84 -15.55 -9.08
CA THR A 361 9.15 -15.04 -10.41
C THR A 361 10.66 -14.81 -10.52
N PRO A 362 11.33 -15.36 -11.54
CA PRO A 362 12.75 -15.15 -11.74
C PRO A 362 13.04 -13.68 -12.04
N TRP A 363 14.19 -13.19 -11.57
CA TRP A 363 14.59 -11.80 -11.74
C TRP A 363 16.11 -11.67 -11.79
N ALA A 364 16.60 -10.79 -12.66
CA ALA A 364 17.99 -10.36 -12.70
C ALA A 364 18.04 -8.83 -12.79
N ASP A 365 18.72 -8.17 -11.85
CA ASP A 365 18.84 -6.71 -11.86
C ASP A 365 19.87 -6.26 -12.91
N THR A 366 19.40 -6.07 -14.15
CA THR A 366 20.24 -5.60 -15.27
C THR A 366 20.47 -4.09 -15.27
N THR A 367 19.96 -3.35 -14.28
CA THR A 367 20.11 -1.89 -14.22
C THR A 367 21.34 -1.43 -13.44
N GLY A 368 22.01 -2.37 -12.75
CA GLY A 368 23.15 -2.07 -11.88
C GLY A 368 22.78 -1.74 -10.43
N GLY A 369 21.51 -1.94 -10.04
CA GLY A 369 21.07 -1.96 -8.64
C GLY A 369 21.27 -3.33 -7.96
N THR A 370 20.69 -3.53 -6.76
CA THR A 370 20.51 -4.86 -6.14
C THR A 370 19.03 -5.19 -5.86
N SER A 371 18.14 -4.55 -6.59
CA SER A 371 16.70 -4.67 -6.32
C SER A 371 16.13 -5.98 -6.83
N GLY A 372 15.16 -6.50 -6.06
CA GLY A 372 14.21 -7.49 -6.54
C GLY A 372 13.03 -6.81 -7.25
N ILE A 373 12.07 -7.62 -7.67
CA ILE A 373 10.79 -7.13 -8.22
C ILE A 373 10.05 -6.33 -7.12
N SER A 374 9.47 -5.18 -7.47
CA SER A 374 8.65 -4.38 -6.55
C SER A 374 7.35 -5.11 -6.19
N GLU A 375 7.03 -5.23 -4.90
CA GLU A 375 5.77 -5.86 -4.45
C GLU A 375 4.54 -4.95 -4.62
N ALA A 376 4.73 -3.66 -4.93
CA ALA A 376 3.65 -2.70 -5.10
C ALA A 376 2.66 -3.14 -6.19
N TYR A 377 1.37 -3.04 -5.91
CA TYR A 377 0.28 -3.45 -6.82
C TYR A 377 0.28 -4.93 -7.24
N ARG A 378 1.08 -5.80 -6.62
CA ARG A 378 1.03 -7.24 -6.91
C ARG A 378 -0.40 -7.77 -6.75
N GLY A 379 -0.85 -8.57 -7.71
CA GLY A 379 -2.21 -9.10 -7.77
C GLY A 379 -3.22 -8.25 -8.54
N ARG A 380 -2.87 -7.03 -8.97
CA ARG A 380 -3.80 -6.12 -9.67
C ARG A 380 -3.92 -6.44 -11.17
N LEU A 381 -4.39 -7.64 -11.51
CA LEU A 381 -4.55 -8.08 -12.91
C LEU A 381 -5.74 -7.42 -13.61
N ASN A 382 -6.76 -7.01 -12.85
CA ASN A 382 -7.94 -6.34 -13.36
C ASN A 382 -7.68 -4.98 -14.04
N GLN A 383 -6.48 -4.40 -13.88
CA GLN A 383 -6.08 -3.14 -14.52
C GLN A 383 -5.09 -3.31 -15.69
N ALA A 384 -4.64 -4.53 -15.99
CA ALA A 384 -3.81 -4.82 -17.17
C ALA A 384 -4.70 -5.32 -18.31
N GLU A 385 -5.41 -4.40 -18.97
CA GLU A 385 -6.48 -4.73 -19.94
C GLU A 385 -5.95 -5.52 -21.15
N GLY A 386 -4.67 -5.34 -21.50
CA GLY A 386 -3.99 -5.97 -22.62
C GLY A 386 -3.71 -7.46 -22.45
N ILE A 387 -3.77 -8.03 -21.24
CA ILE A 387 -3.49 -9.46 -20.98
C ILE A 387 -4.34 -10.38 -21.87
N SER A 388 -5.64 -10.11 -21.92
CA SER A 388 -6.57 -10.89 -22.74
C SER A 388 -6.31 -10.70 -24.24
N GLU A 389 -5.96 -9.48 -24.66
CA GLU A 389 -5.65 -9.19 -26.06
C GLU A 389 -4.37 -9.91 -26.51
N VAL A 390 -3.30 -9.85 -25.72
CA VAL A 390 -2.04 -10.57 -26.01
C VAL A 390 -2.35 -12.05 -26.15
N TYR A 391 -3.04 -12.67 -25.19
CA TYR A 391 -3.40 -14.08 -25.29
C TYR A 391 -4.17 -14.39 -26.59
N ASN A 392 -5.22 -13.62 -26.86
CA ASN A 392 -6.12 -13.85 -27.98
C ASN A 392 -5.44 -13.69 -29.35
N VAL A 393 -4.67 -12.61 -29.55
CA VAL A 393 -4.00 -12.35 -30.83
C VAL A 393 -2.94 -13.41 -31.11
N TYR A 394 -2.11 -13.76 -30.13
CA TYR A 394 -1.07 -14.77 -30.35
C TYR A 394 -1.68 -16.16 -30.58
N LYS A 395 -2.73 -16.54 -29.83
CA LYS A 395 -3.39 -17.84 -29.98
C LYS A 395 -4.15 -17.98 -31.29
N TYR A 396 -5.05 -17.03 -31.58
CA TYR A 396 -6.02 -17.19 -32.66
C TYR A 396 -5.57 -16.57 -33.99
N GLU A 397 -4.72 -15.53 -33.97
CA GLU A 397 -4.28 -14.85 -35.19
C GLU A 397 -2.85 -15.20 -35.60
N GLN A 398 -1.93 -15.32 -34.63
CA GLN A 398 -0.53 -15.69 -34.90
C GLN A 398 -0.28 -17.20 -34.83
N GLY A 399 -1.27 -18.01 -34.40
CA GLY A 399 -1.17 -19.47 -34.38
C GLY A 399 -0.17 -20.04 -33.37
N VAL A 400 0.13 -19.30 -32.30
CA VAL A 400 1.02 -19.74 -31.23
C VAL A 400 0.27 -20.63 -30.23
N ASP A 401 0.89 -21.72 -29.80
CA ASP A 401 0.45 -22.48 -28.63
C ASP A 401 0.80 -21.70 -27.35
N VAL A 402 -0.03 -20.71 -27.02
CA VAL A 402 0.19 -19.81 -25.88
C VAL A 402 0.17 -20.57 -24.57
N ASP A 403 -0.64 -21.62 -24.44
CA ASP A 403 -0.74 -22.43 -23.24
C ASP A 403 0.60 -23.14 -22.93
N ALA A 404 1.37 -23.50 -23.95
CA ALA A 404 2.72 -24.06 -23.80
C ALA A 404 3.83 -23.00 -23.67
N VAL A 405 3.79 -21.92 -24.47
CA VAL A 405 4.86 -20.91 -24.55
C VAL A 405 4.78 -19.88 -23.43
N ALA A 406 3.57 -19.55 -22.98
CA ALA A 406 3.27 -18.51 -22.01
C ALA A 406 2.14 -18.95 -21.04
N PRO A 407 2.38 -20.01 -20.24
CA PRO A 407 1.36 -20.61 -19.40
C PRO A 407 0.78 -19.67 -18.34
N TYR A 408 1.57 -18.75 -17.79
CA TYR A 408 1.10 -17.80 -16.78
C TYR A 408 0.21 -16.73 -17.42
N LEU A 409 0.53 -16.29 -18.64
CA LEU A 409 -0.37 -15.42 -19.40
C LEU A 409 -1.69 -16.13 -19.70
N ALA A 410 -1.66 -17.41 -20.04
CA ALA A 410 -2.87 -18.20 -20.28
C ALA A 410 -3.77 -18.28 -19.04
N ILE A 411 -3.18 -18.52 -17.85
CA ILE A 411 -3.90 -18.51 -16.58
C ILE A 411 -4.48 -17.12 -16.32
N ALA A 412 -3.69 -16.04 -16.46
CA ALA A 412 -4.16 -14.68 -16.24
C ALA A 412 -5.29 -14.27 -17.20
N ALA A 413 -5.21 -14.68 -18.48
CA ALA A 413 -6.27 -14.44 -19.46
C ALA A 413 -7.56 -15.20 -19.11
N LYS A 414 -7.46 -16.43 -18.60
CA LYS A 414 -8.62 -17.18 -18.07
C LYS A 414 -9.23 -16.51 -16.84
N HIS A 415 -8.39 -15.85 -16.02
CA HIS A 415 -8.81 -15.12 -14.83
C HIS A 415 -9.41 -13.73 -15.16
N ALA A 416 -9.31 -13.26 -16.40
CA ALA A 416 -9.88 -11.98 -16.79
C ALA A 416 -11.42 -12.00 -16.68
N ASN A 417 -12.00 -10.91 -16.20
CA ASN A 417 -13.45 -10.79 -15.99
C ASN A 417 -14.23 -10.44 -17.27
N GLY A 418 -13.63 -10.61 -18.45
CA GLY A 418 -14.15 -9.98 -19.66
C GLY A 418 -13.99 -8.45 -19.61
N PRO A 419 -14.95 -7.64 -20.08
CA PRO A 419 -14.83 -6.19 -20.16
C PRO A 419 -14.73 -5.56 -18.76
N VAL A 420 -13.53 -5.55 -18.21
CA VAL A 420 -13.04 -4.38 -17.47
C VAL A 420 -12.69 -3.34 -18.52
N THR A 421 -13.67 -2.96 -19.35
CA THR A 421 -13.47 -1.76 -20.15
C THR A 421 -13.70 -0.58 -19.22
N ARG A 422 -13.18 0.58 -19.62
CA ARG A 422 -13.31 1.91 -19.00
C ARG A 422 -14.73 2.36 -18.56
N TRP A 423 -15.70 1.48 -18.72
CA TRP A 423 -17.12 1.67 -18.78
C TRP A 423 -17.89 0.85 -17.74
N GLY A 424 -17.30 -0.15 -17.07
CA GLY A 424 -17.97 -0.98 -16.04
C GLY A 424 -18.31 -0.25 -14.73
N ARG A 425 -18.86 -0.98 -13.74
CA ARG A 425 -19.35 -0.39 -12.48
C ARG A 425 -18.20 0.24 -11.68
N GLY A 426 -18.19 1.56 -11.60
CA GLY A 426 -17.13 2.38 -10.97
C GLY A 426 -16.20 2.95 -12.03
N THR A 427 -15.84 4.24 -11.93
CA THR A 427 -14.82 4.84 -12.79
C THR A 427 -13.53 4.03 -12.67
N PRO A 428 -13.03 3.39 -13.73
CA PRO A 428 -11.75 2.73 -13.65
C PRO A 428 -10.64 3.78 -13.60
N ASP A 429 -9.63 3.49 -12.77
CA ASP A 429 -8.49 4.37 -12.55
C ASP A 429 -7.51 4.39 -13.74
N ASN A 430 -7.48 3.32 -14.56
CA ASN A 430 -6.59 3.19 -15.70
C ASN A 430 -7.07 4.03 -16.91
N LYS A 431 -6.20 4.89 -17.45
CA LYS A 431 -6.48 5.85 -18.53
C LYS A 431 -5.83 5.44 -19.86
N ASP A 432 -5.35 4.21 -19.96
CA ASP A 432 -4.35 3.78 -20.96
C ASP A 432 -4.97 3.03 -22.15
N PHE A 433 -4.13 2.50 -23.03
CA PHE A 433 -4.54 1.85 -24.28
C PHE A 433 -5.23 0.49 -24.01
N GLY A 434 -6.27 0.11 -24.77
CA GLY A 434 -6.87 -1.23 -24.62
C GLY A 434 -8.39 -1.29 -24.72
N ALA A 435 -9.13 -0.27 -24.28
CA ALA A 435 -10.59 -0.32 -24.23
C ALA A 435 -11.27 -0.52 -25.61
N GLU A 436 -10.59 -0.18 -26.70
CA GLU A 436 -11.01 -0.40 -28.10
C GLU A 436 -10.74 -1.82 -28.64
N ALA A 437 -9.99 -2.67 -27.93
CA ALA A 437 -9.58 -4.01 -28.36
C ALA A 437 -10.76 -4.94 -28.68
N PHE A 438 -11.96 -4.65 -28.14
CA PHE A 438 -13.14 -5.44 -28.44
C PHE A 438 -13.55 -5.38 -29.93
N ILE A 439 -13.15 -4.31 -30.63
CA ILE A 439 -13.35 -4.18 -32.10
C ILE A 439 -12.49 -5.19 -32.86
N THR A 440 -11.36 -5.60 -32.29
CA THR A 440 -10.38 -6.50 -32.90
C THR A 440 -10.37 -7.88 -32.25
N LEU A 441 -11.45 -8.30 -31.59
CA LEU A 441 -11.54 -9.65 -31.07
C LEU A 441 -11.43 -10.68 -32.21
N PRO A 442 -10.64 -11.75 -32.02
CA PRO A 442 -10.56 -12.81 -33.01
C PRO A 442 -11.93 -13.42 -33.31
N VAL A 443 -12.19 -13.68 -34.58
CA VAL A 443 -13.46 -14.27 -35.06
C VAL A 443 -13.79 -15.58 -34.33
N ALA A 444 -12.77 -16.36 -33.93
CA ALA A 444 -12.92 -17.60 -33.18
C ALA A 444 -13.62 -17.44 -31.80
N LEU A 445 -13.67 -16.23 -31.26
CA LEU A 445 -14.36 -15.93 -29.99
C LEU A 445 -15.83 -15.54 -30.19
N THR A 446 -16.32 -15.48 -31.43
CA THR A 446 -17.72 -15.14 -31.72
C THR A 446 -18.66 -16.20 -31.13
N GLY A 447 -19.61 -15.75 -30.32
CA GLY A 447 -20.56 -16.61 -29.60
C GLY A 447 -20.05 -17.11 -28.25
N THR A 448 -18.81 -16.81 -27.86
CA THR A 448 -18.28 -17.18 -26.55
C THR A 448 -18.78 -16.20 -25.49
N PRO A 449 -19.58 -16.66 -24.50
CA PRO A 449 -20.06 -15.79 -23.44
C PRO A 449 -18.90 -15.37 -22.54
N LEU A 450 -19.02 -14.15 -22.00
CA LEU A 450 -18.11 -13.69 -20.96
C LEU A 450 -18.53 -14.31 -19.63
N PRO A 451 -17.58 -14.62 -18.74
CA PRO A 451 -17.93 -15.13 -17.43
C PRO A 451 -18.81 -14.14 -16.64
N PRO A 452 -19.74 -14.62 -15.81
CA PRO A 452 -20.53 -13.73 -14.95
C PRO A 452 -19.64 -13.04 -13.91
N ASP A 453 -19.98 -11.80 -13.58
CA ASP A 453 -19.44 -11.12 -12.40
C ASP A 453 -20.32 -11.46 -11.19
N THR A 454 -19.82 -12.31 -10.30
CA THR A 454 -20.53 -12.73 -9.09
C THR A 454 -20.27 -11.82 -7.89
N GLY A 455 -19.39 -10.81 -8.05
CA GLY A 455 -18.90 -9.98 -6.95
C GLY A 455 -18.00 -10.73 -5.96
N MET A 456 -17.65 -11.98 -6.26
CA MET A 456 -16.78 -12.84 -5.45
C MET A 456 -15.50 -13.17 -6.23
N LEU A 457 -14.43 -13.46 -5.50
CA LEU A 457 -13.23 -14.02 -6.08
C LEU A 457 -13.32 -15.55 -6.00
N GLU A 458 -13.88 -16.14 -7.05
CA GLU A 458 -14.10 -17.59 -7.19
C GLU A 458 -12.76 -18.32 -7.35
N THR A 459 -12.55 -19.42 -6.63
CA THR A 459 -11.26 -20.14 -6.59
C THR A 459 -10.79 -20.55 -7.99
N GLU A 460 -11.68 -21.08 -8.81
CA GLU A 460 -11.40 -21.57 -10.16
C GLU A 460 -11.15 -20.46 -11.20
N ARG A 461 -11.35 -19.18 -10.83
CA ARG A 461 -11.20 -18.02 -11.72
C ARG A 461 -10.29 -16.93 -11.20
N LYS A 462 -10.06 -16.86 -9.89
CA LYS A 462 -9.35 -15.76 -9.23
C LYS A 462 -8.27 -16.23 -8.28
N SER A 463 -7.90 -17.51 -8.35
CA SER A 463 -6.84 -18.06 -7.53
C SER A 463 -5.84 -18.92 -8.29
N ILE A 464 -4.67 -19.09 -7.68
CA ILE A 464 -3.72 -20.14 -8.01
C ILE A 464 -3.43 -20.98 -6.77
N PHE A 465 -2.99 -22.21 -6.98
CA PHE A 465 -2.54 -23.09 -5.91
C PHE A 465 -1.03 -23.18 -5.87
N LEU A 466 -0.45 -23.01 -4.69
CA LEU A 466 0.97 -23.11 -4.41
C LEU A 466 1.18 -24.03 -3.22
N ASN A 467 2.16 -24.93 -3.31
CA ASN A 467 2.49 -25.90 -2.26
C ASN A 467 1.33 -26.85 -1.87
N GLY A 468 1.68 -28.09 -1.52
CA GLY A 468 0.67 -29.10 -1.18
C GLY A 468 -0.07 -29.65 -2.40
N ASP A 469 -1.01 -30.56 -2.13
CA ASP A 469 -1.78 -31.28 -3.15
C ASP A 469 -3.17 -30.65 -3.26
N TRP A 470 -3.36 -29.88 -4.34
CA TRP A 470 -4.59 -29.18 -4.67
C TRP A 470 -5.21 -29.73 -5.94
N SER A 471 -6.53 -29.76 -5.96
CA SER A 471 -7.32 -30.03 -7.16
C SER A 471 -8.53 -29.09 -7.23
N VAL A 472 -9.07 -28.88 -8.43
CA VAL A 472 -10.37 -28.23 -8.60
C VAL A 472 -11.43 -29.31 -8.66
N ALA A 473 -12.49 -29.16 -7.84
CA ALA A 473 -13.62 -30.08 -7.80
C ALA A 473 -14.94 -29.32 -7.96
N THR A 474 -15.96 -30.01 -8.45
CA THR A 474 -17.32 -29.47 -8.60
C THR A 474 -18.31 -30.35 -7.86
N GLU A 475 -19.14 -29.73 -7.01
CA GLU A 475 -20.23 -30.38 -6.29
C GLU A 475 -21.51 -29.57 -6.48
N GLY A 476 -22.46 -30.12 -7.23
CA GLY A 476 -23.68 -29.38 -7.61
C GLY A 476 -23.33 -28.18 -8.49
N GLU A 477 -23.70 -26.98 -8.04
CA GLU A 477 -23.43 -25.70 -8.73
C GLU A 477 -22.14 -25.02 -8.24
N ARG A 478 -21.43 -25.59 -7.27
CA ARG A 478 -20.20 -25.02 -6.71
C ARG A 478 -18.96 -25.66 -7.31
N THR A 479 -18.01 -24.83 -7.72
CA THR A 479 -16.65 -25.25 -8.06
C THR A 479 -15.70 -24.66 -7.02
N PHE A 480 -14.78 -25.47 -6.50
CA PHE A 480 -13.93 -25.09 -5.38
C PHE A 480 -12.57 -25.78 -5.46
N GLY A 481 -11.58 -25.21 -4.76
CA GLY A 481 -10.29 -25.84 -4.57
C GLY A 481 -10.33 -26.83 -3.42
N HIS A 482 -9.96 -28.08 -3.67
CA HIS A 482 -9.79 -29.14 -2.68
C HIS A 482 -8.31 -29.33 -2.37
N GLY A 483 -7.91 -29.06 -1.13
CA GLY A 483 -6.53 -29.15 -0.65
C GLY A 483 -6.33 -30.23 0.40
N GLN A 484 -5.35 -31.11 0.19
CA GLN A 484 -4.84 -32.03 1.21
C GLN A 484 -3.82 -31.30 2.08
N ILE A 485 -4.05 -31.28 3.39
CA ILE A 485 -3.28 -30.48 4.34
C ILE A 485 -2.26 -31.34 5.07
N THR A 486 -1.04 -30.80 5.16
CA THR A 486 0.08 -31.37 5.91
C THR A 486 0.61 -30.36 6.93
N PRO A 487 1.53 -30.76 7.82
CA PRO A 487 2.20 -29.81 8.71
C PRO A 487 3.00 -28.71 7.98
N SER A 488 3.53 -28.99 6.78
CA SER A 488 4.21 -27.99 5.96
C SER A 488 3.24 -26.96 5.35
N GLY A 489 1.98 -27.38 5.18
CA GLY A 489 0.85 -26.59 4.70
C GLY A 489 0.67 -26.59 3.19
N ALA A 490 -0.50 -26.10 2.76
CA ALA A 490 -0.92 -25.93 1.37
C ALA A 490 -1.49 -24.51 1.20
N THR A 491 -1.15 -23.83 0.10
CA THR A 491 -1.48 -22.41 -0.09
C THR A 491 -2.39 -22.20 -1.30
N VAL A 492 -3.45 -21.41 -1.11
CA VAL A 492 -4.25 -20.83 -2.20
C VAL A 492 -4.04 -19.32 -2.20
N VAL A 493 -3.82 -18.74 -3.38
CA VAL A 493 -3.50 -17.33 -3.54
C VAL A 493 -4.59 -16.67 -4.36
N PHE A 494 -5.21 -15.62 -3.82
CA PHE A 494 -6.21 -14.83 -4.53
C PHE A 494 -5.63 -13.49 -4.95
N HIS A 495 -5.90 -13.10 -6.18
CA HIS A 495 -5.53 -11.80 -6.77
C HIS A 495 -6.77 -10.93 -6.99
N ASP A 496 -6.59 -9.72 -7.55
CA ASP A 496 -7.63 -8.69 -7.73
C ASP A 496 -8.32 -8.27 -6.43
N ILE A 497 -7.59 -8.34 -5.31
CA ILE A 497 -8.12 -7.98 -4.00
C ILE A 497 -8.35 -6.46 -3.91
N THR A 498 -9.57 -6.06 -3.59
CA THR A 498 -9.92 -4.68 -3.24
C THR A 498 -10.49 -4.64 -1.82
N TYR A 499 -9.68 -4.21 -0.85
CA TYR A 499 -10.13 -4.12 0.54
C TYR A 499 -11.19 -3.03 0.72
N ALA A 500 -12.13 -3.27 1.63
CA ALA A 500 -13.06 -2.25 2.09
C ALA A 500 -12.35 -1.15 2.91
N ASP A 501 -13.09 -0.19 3.46
CA ASP A 501 -12.54 0.82 4.37
C ASP A 501 -11.95 0.19 5.65
N ARG A 502 -10.61 0.25 5.75
CA ARG A 502 -9.81 -0.40 6.80
C ARG A 502 -9.62 0.45 8.05
N THR A 503 -10.20 1.65 8.11
CA THR A 503 -10.18 2.49 9.32
C THR A 503 -11.09 1.96 10.42
N ARG A 504 -11.96 1.00 10.07
CA ARG A 504 -12.88 0.25 10.93
C ARG A 504 -12.72 -1.24 10.68
N TYR A 505 -13.50 -2.04 11.40
CA TYR A 505 -13.56 -3.49 11.21
C TYR A 505 -13.75 -3.85 9.73
N ALA A 506 -12.82 -4.64 9.18
CA ALA A 506 -12.76 -4.92 7.75
C ALA A 506 -12.51 -6.42 7.52
N PRO A 507 -13.50 -7.29 7.82
CA PRO A 507 -13.39 -8.73 7.60
C PRO A 507 -13.23 -9.04 6.11
N VAL A 508 -12.34 -9.98 5.81
CA VAL A 508 -12.25 -10.65 4.50
C VAL A 508 -12.98 -11.98 4.62
N GLY A 509 -14.09 -12.17 3.93
CA GLY A 509 -14.88 -13.39 4.06
C GLY A 509 -14.33 -14.52 3.20
N LEU A 510 -13.72 -15.54 3.79
CA LEU A 510 -13.23 -16.73 3.09
C LEU A 510 -14.20 -17.90 3.29
N MET A 511 -14.83 -18.39 2.22
CA MET A 511 -15.78 -19.49 2.29
C MET A 511 -15.04 -20.84 2.25
N VAL A 512 -15.11 -21.61 3.35
CA VAL A 512 -14.38 -22.89 3.48
C VAL A 512 -15.24 -24.00 4.09
N ARG A 513 -14.81 -25.24 3.89
CA ARG A 513 -15.17 -26.37 4.77
C ARG A 513 -13.96 -27.24 5.05
N THR A 514 -13.92 -27.87 6.22
CA THR A 514 -12.79 -28.71 6.68
C THR A 514 -13.31 -30.00 7.30
N ASN A 515 -12.48 -31.03 7.33
CA ASN A 515 -12.75 -32.31 8.01
C ASN A 515 -12.05 -32.44 9.38
N ALA A 516 -11.17 -31.49 9.72
CA ALA A 516 -10.32 -31.50 10.89
C ALA A 516 -9.98 -30.06 11.30
N VAL A 517 -9.40 -29.90 12.49
CA VAL A 517 -8.86 -28.60 12.93
C VAL A 517 -7.62 -28.27 12.11
N THR A 518 -7.63 -27.13 11.43
CA THR A 518 -6.50 -26.60 10.67
C THR A 518 -6.12 -25.21 11.17
N ARG A 519 -5.00 -24.70 10.70
CA ARG A 519 -4.54 -23.33 10.94
C ARG A 519 -4.53 -22.59 9.61
N LEU A 520 -5.13 -21.42 9.58
CA LEU A 520 -5.09 -20.48 8.45
C LEU A 520 -4.10 -19.37 8.78
N ALA A 521 -3.13 -19.15 7.91
CA ALA A 521 -2.28 -17.97 7.91
C ALA A 521 -2.56 -17.15 6.64
N ALA A 522 -2.90 -15.87 6.80
CA ALA A 522 -3.10 -14.93 5.70
C ALA A 522 -1.90 -13.98 5.62
N SER A 523 -1.23 -13.95 4.47
CA SER A 523 0.03 -13.20 4.25
C SER A 523 -0.01 -12.37 2.96
N ALA A 524 0.84 -11.35 2.90
CA ALA A 524 1.05 -10.51 1.70
C ALA A 524 1.83 -11.22 0.58
N THR A 525 2.78 -12.08 0.96
CA THR A 525 3.59 -12.93 0.07
C THR A 525 3.79 -14.28 0.73
N GLU A 526 4.36 -15.25 0.01
CA GLU A 526 4.67 -16.58 0.56
C GLU A 526 5.66 -16.55 1.74
N SER A 527 6.58 -15.57 1.76
CA SER A 527 7.61 -15.41 2.79
C SER A 527 7.27 -14.36 3.86
N ALA A 528 6.26 -13.52 3.62
CA ALA A 528 5.85 -12.50 4.57
C ALA A 528 5.26 -13.12 5.84
N LYS A 529 5.56 -12.48 6.99
CA LYS A 529 4.87 -12.80 8.24
C LYS A 529 3.36 -12.58 8.05
N PRO A 530 2.51 -13.53 8.47
CA PRO A 530 1.08 -13.42 8.29
C PRO A 530 0.51 -12.24 9.08
N TRP A 531 -0.38 -11.50 8.43
CA TRP A 531 -1.12 -10.40 9.05
C TRP A 531 -2.32 -10.89 9.85
N ALA A 532 -2.83 -12.08 9.55
CA ALA A 532 -3.80 -12.80 10.37
C ALA A 532 -3.47 -14.28 10.47
N GLU A 533 -3.61 -14.84 11.67
CA GLU A 533 -3.50 -16.27 11.92
C GLU A 533 -4.70 -16.73 12.74
N LEU A 534 -5.41 -17.74 12.23
CA LEU A 534 -6.63 -18.25 12.84
C LEU A 534 -6.57 -19.77 12.92
N THR A 535 -7.24 -20.33 13.92
CA THR A 535 -7.56 -21.75 13.92
C THR A 535 -8.87 -21.92 13.19
N VAL A 536 -8.92 -22.80 12.20
CA VAL A 536 -10.15 -23.17 11.52
C VAL A 536 -10.62 -24.48 12.13
N PRO A 537 -11.77 -24.50 12.85
CA PRO A 537 -12.28 -25.73 13.44
C PRO A 537 -12.69 -26.73 12.35
N ASN A 538 -12.90 -27.99 12.75
CA ASN A 538 -13.59 -28.95 11.88
C ASN A 538 -15.02 -28.47 11.63
N THR A 539 -15.35 -28.11 10.39
CA THR A 539 -16.71 -27.64 10.04
C THR A 539 -17.72 -28.77 9.87
N GLY A 540 -17.28 -30.04 9.98
CA GLY A 540 -18.12 -31.21 9.78
C GLY A 540 -18.62 -31.34 8.34
N GLY A 541 -17.87 -30.81 7.36
CA GLY A 541 -18.25 -30.77 5.95
C GLY A 541 -19.24 -29.66 5.59
N LEU A 542 -19.62 -28.78 6.54
CA LEU A 542 -20.47 -27.63 6.27
C LEU A 542 -19.64 -26.43 5.79
N TRP A 543 -20.15 -25.73 4.78
CA TRP A 543 -19.58 -24.47 4.31
C TRP A 543 -19.79 -23.35 5.34
N ARG A 544 -18.70 -22.66 5.68
CA ARG A 544 -18.65 -21.59 6.69
C ARG A 544 -17.70 -20.50 6.24
N TYR A 545 -18.06 -19.25 6.55
CA TYR A 545 -17.11 -18.14 6.41
C TYR A 545 -16.09 -18.16 7.54
N ILE A 546 -14.80 -18.05 7.19
CA ILE A 546 -13.72 -17.63 8.08
C ILE A 546 -13.42 -16.18 7.75
N VAL A 547 -13.28 -15.33 8.77
CA VAL A 547 -13.26 -13.86 8.61
C VAL A 547 -12.01 -13.21 9.21
N PRO A 548 -10.81 -13.42 8.63
CA PRO A 548 -9.63 -12.65 9.02
C PRO A 548 -9.89 -11.14 8.89
N ASP A 549 -9.48 -10.35 9.89
CA ASP A 549 -9.69 -8.91 9.94
C ASP A 549 -8.52 -8.15 9.34
N SER A 550 -8.78 -7.38 8.29
CA SER A 550 -7.77 -6.59 7.57
C SER A 550 -7.69 -5.13 8.04
N ALA A 551 -8.45 -4.74 9.06
CA ALA A 551 -8.43 -3.41 9.63
C ALA A 551 -7.01 -2.99 10.07
N SER A 552 -6.67 -1.71 9.87
CA SER A 552 -5.34 -1.19 10.22
C SER A 552 -4.99 -1.41 11.70
N ALA A 553 -6.00 -1.34 12.58
CA ALA A 553 -5.85 -1.62 14.00
C ALA A 553 -5.54 -3.10 14.30
N ALA A 554 -6.08 -4.04 13.51
CA ALA A 554 -5.88 -5.48 13.73
C ALA A 554 -4.51 -5.95 13.24
N ILE A 555 -4.06 -5.44 12.10
CA ILE A 555 -2.80 -5.92 11.49
C ILE A 555 -1.55 -5.22 12.06
N GLY A 556 -1.68 -4.01 12.60
CA GLY A 556 -0.57 -3.21 13.09
C GLY A 556 0.39 -2.80 11.97
N THR A 557 1.68 -3.11 12.12
CA THR A 557 2.72 -2.81 11.11
C THR A 557 2.94 -3.94 10.09
N ARG A 558 2.12 -5.00 10.13
CA ARG A 558 2.26 -6.14 9.20
C ARG A 558 1.81 -5.76 7.79
N LYS A 559 2.50 -6.27 6.77
CA LYS A 559 2.12 -6.05 5.37
C LYS A 559 0.91 -6.91 5.01
N LEU A 560 -0.09 -6.30 4.38
CA LEU A 560 -1.34 -6.97 3.98
C LEU A 560 -1.27 -7.59 2.58
N GLY A 561 -0.49 -6.98 1.68
CA GLY A 561 -0.53 -7.22 0.23
C GLY A 561 -1.58 -6.31 -0.41
N ASP A 562 -1.21 -5.57 -1.46
CA ASP A 562 -2.07 -4.50 -1.99
C ASP A 562 -3.31 -5.03 -2.70
N ASN A 563 -3.12 -6.03 -3.58
CA ASN A 563 -4.18 -6.62 -4.40
C ASN A 563 -4.09 -8.15 -4.44
N ILE A 564 -3.40 -8.76 -3.46
CA ILE A 564 -3.17 -10.20 -3.38
C ILE A 564 -3.22 -10.68 -1.93
N ILE A 565 -3.73 -11.89 -1.69
CA ILE A 565 -3.70 -12.57 -0.39
C ILE A 565 -3.26 -14.03 -0.58
N TYR A 566 -2.30 -14.47 0.24
CA TYR A 566 -1.87 -15.85 0.35
C TYR A 566 -2.55 -16.48 1.58
N PHE A 567 -3.44 -17.45 1.35
CA PHE A 567 -4.05 -18.25 2.42
C PHE A 567 -3.35 -19.59 2.52
N LYS A 568 -2.49 -19.72 3.54
CA LYS A 568 -1.81 -20.97 3.86
C LYS A 568 -2.58 -21.74 4.92
N PHE A 569 -2.98 -22.96 4.59
CA PHE A 569 -3.58 -23.90 5.53
C PHE A 569 -2.55 -24.93 6.00
N SER A 570 -2.44 -25.16 7.31
CA SER A 570 -1.61 -26.24 7.88
C SER A 570 -2.37 -27.05 8.93
N GLY A 571 -1.98 -28.29 9.14
CA GLY A 571 -2.73 -29.22 9.98
C GLY A 571 -2.09 -30.60 10.07
N ALA A 572 -2.76 -31.51 10.77
CA ALA A 572 -2.34 -32.91 10.85
C ALA A 572 -2.51 -33.61 9.50
N GLU A 573 -1.74 -34.67 9.24
CA GLU A 573 -1.92 -35.51 8.05
C GLU A 573 -3.36 -36.07 7.98
N GLY A 574 -3.93 -36.09 6.78
CA GLY A 574 -5.32 -36.49 6.53
C GLY A 574 -6.36 -35.36 6.74
N ALA A 575 -5.93 -34.18 7.20
CA ALA A 575 -6.77 -33.00 7.18
C ALA A 575 -6.99 -32.50 5.75
N THR A 576 -8.20 -32.03 5.45
CA THR A 576 -8.56 -31.44 4.16
C THR A 576 -9.22 -30.09 4.36
N VAL A 577 -9.05 -29.21 3.37
CA VAL A 577 -9.79 -27.97 3.26
C VAL A 577 -10.36 -27.84 1.85
N ASP A 578 -11.61 -27.43 1.75
CA ASP A 578 -12.19 -26.95 0.50
C ASP A 578 -12.36 -25.44 0.59
N VAL A 579 -11.99 -24.72 -0.46
CA VAL A 579 -12.07 -23.25 -0.56
C VAL A 579 -12.89 -22.89 -1.79
N ASP A 580 -13.99 -22.17 -1.57
CA ASP A 580 -14.95 -21.81 -2.62
C ASP A 580 -14.60 -20.45 -3.22
N PHE A 581 -14.67 -19.39 -2.41
CA PHE A 581 -14.39 -18.02 -2.87
C PHE A 581 -13.96 -17.09 -1.73
N VAL A 582 -13.47 -15.90 -2.10
CA VAL A 582 -13.31 -14.75 -1.20
C VAL A 582 -14.37 -13.69 -1.47
N ASN A 583 -15.04 -13.24 -0.40
CA ASN A 583 -16.01 -12.16 -0.37
C ASN A 583 -15.41 -10.91 0.30
N LEU A 584 -15.05 -9.92 -0.51
CA LEU A 584 -14.51 -8.64 -0.03
C LEU A 584 -15.59 -7.63 0.37
N ALA A 585 -16.85 -7.89 0.00
CA ALA A 585 -18.01 -7.14 0.46
C ALA A 585 -18.53 -7.66 1.82
N ALA A 586 -17.83 -8.60 2.47
CA ALA A 586 -18.14 -9.11 3.80
C ALA A 586 -18.46 -8.01 4.84
N PRO A 587 -17.78 -6.84 4.89
CA PRO A 587 -18.09 -5.80 5.88
C PRO A 587 -19.51 -5.21 5.78
N THR A 588 -20.17 -5.33 4.63
CA THR A 588 -21.56 -4.87 4.42
C THR A 588 -22.56 -6.01 4.28
N GLN A 589 -22.10 -7.23 4.03
CA GLN A 589 -22.95 -8.40 3.78
C GLN A 589 -23.02 -9.40 4.94
N LEU A 590 -22.04 -9.38 5.85
CA LEU A 590 -21.93 -10.34 6.95
C LEU A 590 -21.90 -9.60 8.30
N THR A 591 -22.40 -10.27 9.34
CA THR A 591 -22.34 -9.81 10.73
C THR A 591 -21.63 -10.84 11.61
N PRO A 592 -20.43 -11.35 11.25
CA PRO A 592 -19.85 -12.49 11.95
C PRO A 592 -19.73 -12.24 13.47
N PRO A 593 -19.84 -13.28 14.33
CA PRO A 593 -19.59 -13.14 15.76
C PRO A 593 -18.19 -12.57 16.00
N ARG A 594 -18.05 -11.55 16.86
CA ARG A 594 -16.76 -10.90 17.13
C ARG A 594 -16.37 -11.00 18.59
N PHE A 595 -15.21 -11.56 18.86
CA PHE A 595 -14.58 -11.42 20.17
C PHE A 595 -14.07 -9.99 20.35
N GLN A 596 -14.33 -9.40 21.53
CA GLN A 596 -13.82 -8.07 21.88
C GLN A 596 -12.35 -8.14 22.32
N MET A 597 -11.40 -8.43 21.43
CA MET A 597 -9.98 -8.44 21.81
C MET A 597 -9.09 -8.03 20.62
N PRO A 598 -8.31 -6.93 20.73
CA PRO A 598 -7.50 -6.41 19.62
C PRO A 598 -6.13 -7.08 19.45
N VAL A 599 -5.78 -8.14 20.20
CA VAL A 599 -4.44 -8.77 20.12
C VAL A 599 -4.52 -10.28 20.29
N PHE A 600 -3.90 -11.02 19.36
CA PHE A 600 -3.71 -12.47 19.47
C PHE A 600 -2.31 -12.82 19.97
N PRO A 601 -2.16 -13.85 20.80
CA PRO A 601 -3.16 -14.43 21.72
C PRO A 601 -3.26 -13.64 23.04
N VAL A 602 -4.39 -13.77 23.75
CA VAL A 602 -4.56 -13.20 25.09
C VAL A 602 -3.87 -14.12 26.09
N THR A 603 -2.86 -13.61 26.81
CA THR A 603 -2.24 -14.34 27.93
C THR A 603 -3.00 -14.04 29.22
N GLU A 604 -3.51 -15.07 29.88
CA GLU A 604 -4.12 -15.00 31.21
C GLU A 604 -3.31 -15.82 32.20
N TYR A 605 -3.12 -15.28 33.40
CA TYR A 605 -2.42 -15.97 34.48
C TYR A 605 -3.42 -16.67 35.39
N VAL A 606 -3.16 -17.95 35.66
CA VAL A 606 -4.01 -18.85 36.46
C VAL A 606 -3.16 -19.41 37.60
N VAL A 607 -3.76 -19.77 38.73
CA VAL A 607 -3.04 -20.37 39.87
C VAL A 607 -3.48 -21.82 40.06
N GLN A 608 -2.53 -22.73 40.23
CA GLN A 608 -2.85 -24.14 40.53
C GLN A 608 -3.75 -24.27 41.77
N GLY A 609 -4.67 -25.23 41.76
CA GLY A 609 -5.58 -25.52 42.87
C GLY A 609 -6.66 -24.45 43.14
N ILE A 610 -6.64 -23.31 42.45
CA ILE A 610 -7.62 -22.24 42.58
C ILE A 610 -8.64 -22.35 41.42
N PRO A 611 -9.96 -22.29 41.69
CA PRO A 611 -10.96 -22.25 40.65
C PRO A 611 -10.78 -21.04 39.73
N TYR A 612 -10.60 -21.29 38.45
CA TYR A 612 -10.51 -20.29 37.40
C TYR A 612 -11.82 -20.23 36.60
N ARG A 613 -12.35 -19.02 36.45
CA ARG A 613 -13.54 -18.73 35.67
C ARG A 613 -13.24 -17.59 34.72
N ALA A 614 -13.53 -17.81 33.44
CA ALA A 614 -13.47 -16.79 32.41
C ALA A 614 -14.71 -16.90 31.53
N THR A 615 -15.09 -15.80 30.89
CA THR A 615 -16.15 -15.84 29.88
C THR A 615 -15.60 -15.25 28.60
N TYR A 616 -15.59 -16.07 27.54
CA TYR A 616 -15.15 -15.68 26.21
C TYR A 616 -16.38 -15.45 25.35
N THR A 617 -16.94 -14.24 25.44
CA THR A 617 -18.13 -13.87 24.67
C THR A 617 -17.74 -13.25 23.34
N ALA A 618 -18.41 -13.68 22.28
CA ALA A 618 -18.46 -12.98 21.01
C ALA A 618 -19.80 -12.24 20.89
N THR A 619 -19.77 -11.05 20.29
CA THR A 619 -20.97 -10.26 19.99
C THR A 619 -21.22 -10.29 18.49
N ASP A 620 -22.46 -10.57 18.10
CA ASP A 620 -22.94 -10.43 16.74
C ASP A 620 -23.59 -9.05 16.55
N ALA A 621 -23.40 -8.41 15.40
CA ALA A 621 -24.02 -7.12 15.10
C ALA A 621 -25.53 -7.27 14.80
N ASN A 622 -25.96 -8.45 14.36
CA ASN A 622 -27.36 -8.80 14.18
C ASN A 622 -27.88 -9.49 15.45
N ALA A 623 -28.71 -8.78 16.21
CA ALA A 623 -29.25 -9.27 17.47
C ALA A 623 -30.20 -10.48 17.34
N ALA A 624 -30.62 -10.84 16.13
CA ALA A 624 -31.44 -12.03 15.87
C ALA A 624 -30.60 -13.32 15.78
N ASP A 625 -29.30 -13.20 15.54
CA ASP A 625 -28.42 -14.35 15.37
C ASP A 625 -28.06 -14.98 16.72
N THR A 626 -28.11 -16.31 16.77
CA THR A 626 -27.75 -17.07 17.98
C THR A 626 -26.30 -17.49 17.89
N VAL A 627 -25.47 -16.96 18.80
CA VAL A 627 -24.05 -17.33 18.88
C VAL A 627 -23.89 -18.60 19.72
N SER A 628 -23.24 -19.60 19.16
CA SER A 628 -22.85 -20.83 19.86
C SER A 628 -21.33 -20.97 19.94
N TYR A 629 -20.84 -21.61 21.00
CA TYR A 629 -19.43 -21.69 21.34
C TYR A 629 -18.90 -23.12 21.37
N GLN A 630 -17.62 -23.28 21.00
CA GLN A 630 -16.86 -24.51 21.15
C GLN A 630 -15.44 -24.17 21.62
N ALA A 631 -14.83 -25.05 22.42
CA ALA A 631 -13.41 -24.97 22.73
C ALA A 631 -12.63 -26.11 22.05
N ILE A 632 -11.44 -25.80 21.59
CA ILE A 632 -10.45 -26.71 21.00
C ILE A 632 -9.21 -26.67 21.88
N ARG A 633 -8.51 -27.81 22.00
CA ARG A 633 -7.33 -27.98 22.88
C ARG A 633 -7.63 -27.71 24.35
N VAL A 634 -8.80 -28.15 24.82
CA VAL A 634 -9.27 -27.95 26.20
C VAL A 634 -8.39 -28.75 27.17
N PRO A 635 -7.79 -28.12 28.21
CA PRO A 635 -7.04 -28.81 29.23
C PRO A 635 -7.90 -29.82 29.98
N ALA A 636 -7.30 -30.91 30.48
CA ALA A 636 -8.02 -31.88 31.28
C ALA A 636 -8.70 -31.20 32.48
N GLY A 637 -9.99 -31.50 32.68
CA GLY A 637 -10.82 -30.93 33.74
C GLY A 637 -11.43 -29.55 33.45
N ALA A 638 -11.09 -28.91 32.32
CA ALA A 638 -11.73 -27.66 31.91
C ALA A 638 -13.03 -27.94 31.13
N THR A 639 -14.03 -27.08 31.30
CA THR A 639 -15.33 -27.16 30.60
C THR A 639 -15.72 -25.80 30.04
N LEU A 640 -16.24 -25.77 28.81
CA LEU A 640 -16.83 -24.58 28.20
C LEU A 640 -18.34 -24.76 28.05
N ASP A 641 -19.13 -23.80 28.52
CA ASP A 641 -20.55 -23.70 28.23
C ASP A 641 -20.76 -23.20 26.80
N THR A 642 -21.42 -24.01 25.97
CA THR A 642 -21.58 -23.76 24.53
C THR A 642 -22.59 -22.66 24.21
N SER A 643 -23.33 -22.14 25.18
CA SER A 643 -24.33 -21.08 25.00
C SER A 643 -23.83 -19.72 25.50
N THR A 644 -22.95 -19.71 26.50
CA THR A 644 -22.49 -18.48 27.16
C THR A 644 -20.99 -18.20 26.93
N GLY A 645 -20.22 -19.17 26.44
CA GLY A 645 -18.76 -19.05 26.35
C GLY A 645 -18.06 -19.06 27.72
N ALA A 646 -18.75 -19.47 28.78
CA ALA A 646 -18.19 -19.55 30.12
C ALA A 646 -17.24 -20.75 30.25
N LEU A 647 -15.97 -20.49 30.53
CA LEU A 647 -14.95 -21.48 30.84
C LEU A 647 -14.86 -21.65 32.37
N ALA A 648 -14.85 -22.89 32.83
CA ALA A 648 -14.54 -23.26 34.21
C ALA A 648 -13.40 -24.28 34.23
N TRP A 649 -12.41 -24.05 35.08
CA TRP A 649 -11.26 -24.94 35.25
C TRP A 649 -10.68 -24.86 36.65
N THR A 650 -10.04 -25.93 37.13
CA THR A 650 -9.25 -25.92 38.37
C THR A 650 -7.98 -26.71 38.09
N PRO A 651 -6.87 -26.05 37.72
CA PRO A 651 -5.66 -26.74 37.31
C PRO A 651 -5.00 -27.51 38.45
N GLY A 652 -4.53 -28.72 38.16
CA GLY A 652 -3.66 -29.51 39.03
C GLY A 652 -2.21 -29.03 39.01
N ALA A 653 -1.39 -29.55 39.92
CA ALA A 653 0.03 -29.20 40.00
C ALA A 653 0.85 -29.71 38.81
N ASP A 654 0.41 -30.79 38.17
CA ASP A 654 0.95 -31.33 36.93
C ASP A 654 0.60 -30.47 35.70
N GLN A 655 -0.28 -29.47 35.87
CA GLN A 655 -0.70 -28.54 34.84
C GLN A 655 -0.04 -27.14 34.98
N VAL A 656 0.98 -26.97 35.83
CA VAL A 656 1.78 -25.72 35.87
C VAL A 656 2.51 -25.52 34.54
N GLY A 657 2.46 -24.29 33.99
CA GLY A 657 3.02 -23.94 32.68
C GLY A 657 1.99 -23.35 31.71
N GLU A 658 2.38 -23.25 30.44
CA GLU A 658 1.56 -22.65 29.37
C GLU A 658 0.58 -23.66 28.76
N HIS A 659 -0.69 -23.27 28.66
CA HIS A 659 -1.74 -24.02 27.95
C HIS A 659 -2.42 -23.13 26.93
N GLU A 660 -2.49 -23.58 25.68
CA GLU A 660 -3.17 -22.83 24.62
C GLU A 660 -4.56 -23.44 24.35
N ILE A 661 -5.60 -22.64 24.56
CA ILE A 661 -6.98 -22.99 24.23
C ILE A 661 -7.48 -22.12 23.09
N VAL A 662 -8.30 -22.69 22.21
CA VAL A 662 -8.96 -21.94 21.15
C VAL A 662 -10.45 -21.95 21.39
N ILE A 663 -11.07 -20.79 21.46
CA ILE A 663 -12.53 -20.63 21.54
C ILE A 663 -13.04 -20.27 20.16
N SER A 664 -14.01 -21.02 19.65
CA SER A 664 -14.72 -20.79 18.41
C SER A 664 -16.13 -20.31 18.71
N ALA A 665 -16.58 -19.25 18.04
CA ALA A 665 -17.95 -18.75 18.08
C ALA A 665 -18.56 -18.78 16.67
N THR A 666 -19.80 -19.23 16.55
CA THR A 666 -20.52 -19.28 15.26
C THR A 666 -21.98 -18.87 15.40
N ASP A 667 -22.46 -18.10 14.42
CA ASP A 667 -23.85 -17.73 14.15
C ASP A 667 -24.55 -18.74 13.19
N GLY A 668 -23.84 -19.78 12.75
CA GLY A 668 -24.28 -20.74 11.73
C GLY A 668 -23.86 -20.42 10.30
N VAL A 669 -23.38 -19.20 10.03
CA VAL A 669 -22.91 -18.71 8.73
C VAL A 669 -21.40 -18.49 8.73
N ALA A 670 -20.88 -17.77 9.72
CA ALA A 670 -19.48 -17.47 9.94
C ALA A 670 -18.95 -18.12 11.21
N ILE A 671 -17.64 -18.30 11.24
CA ILE A 671 -16.88 -18.77 12.39
C ILE A 671 -15.79 -17.74 12.69
N SER A 672 -15.75 -17.32 13.94
CA SER A 672 -14.64 -16.55 14.49
C SER A 672 -13.96 -17.36 15.57
N THR A 673 -12.63 -17.29 15.63
CA THR A 673 -11.86 -17.96 16.66
C THR A 673 -10.97 -17.00 17.42
N MET A 674 -10.78 -17.26 18.71
CA MET A 674 -9.73 -16.64 19.48
C MET A 674 -8.87 -17.64 20.22
N THR A 675 -7.61 -17.27 20.44
CA THR A 675 -6.65 -18.08 21.18
C THR A 675 -6.37 -17.44 22.54
N ALA A 676 -6.59 -18.20 23.61
CA ALA A 676 -6.23 -17.85 24.97
C ALA A 676 -5.02 -18.70 25.41
N ARG A 677 -3.96 -18.04 25.90
CA ARG A 677 -2.82 -18.69 26.56
C ARG A 677 -3.03 -18.61 28.07
N LEU A 678 -3.30 -19.74 28.69
CA LEU A 678 -3.46 -19.87 30.13
C LEU A 678 -2.11 -20.26 30.73
N ASN A 679 -1.43 -19.32 31.37
CA ASN A 679 -0.19 -19.55 32.06
C ASN A 679 -0.50 -19.90 33.53
N VAL A 680 -0.42 -21.18 33.86
CA VAL A 680 -0.66 -21.69 35.21
C VAL A 680 0.60 -21.54 36.06
N GLN A 681 0.44 -20.85 37.18
CA GLN A 681 1.48 -20.49 38.12
C GLN A 681 1.34 -21.33 39.40
N PRO A 682 2.46 -21.63 40.09
CA PRO A 682 2.46 -22.50 41.27
C PRO A 682 1.79 -21.86 42.49
N ASP A 683 1.75 -20.53 42.56
CA ASP A 683 1.16 -19.78 43.66
C ASP A 683 0.74 -18.37 43.23
N ARG A 684 0.01 -17.70 44.13
CA ARG A 684 -0.51 -16.34 43.91
C ARG A 684 0.58 -15.29 43.71
N GLN A 685 1.69 -15.40 44.41
CA GLN A 685 2.76 -14.40 44.34
C GLN A 685 3.51 -14.51 43.00
N SER A 686 3.81 -15.73 42.56
CA SER A 686 4.38 -16.01 41.25
C SER A 686 3.46 -15.51 40.13
N ALA A 687 2.14 -15.73 40.24
CA ALA A 687 1.17 -15.20 39.29
C ALA A 687 1.10 -13.67 39.25
N PHE A 688 1.14 -13.01 40.41
CA PHE A 688 1.16 -11.56 40.49
C PHE A 688 2.40 -10.96 39.83
N VAL A 689 3.58 -11.57 40.04
CA VAL A 689 4.83 -11.13 39.41
C VAL A 689 4.78 -11.36 37.90
N ALA A 690 4.32 -12.53 37.44
CA ALA A 690 4.19 -12.83 36.02
C ALA A 690 3.21 -11.86 35.30
N ALA A 691 2.11 -11.50 35.96
CA ALA A 691 1.13 -10.54 35.46
C ALA A 691 1.68 -9.12 35.22
N GLN A 692 2.82 -8.76 35.82
CA GLN A 692 3.49 -7.48 35.54
C GLN A 692 4.22 -7.46 34.19
N GLY A 693 4.19 -8.56 33.41
CA GLY A 693 4.65 -8.57 32.02
C GLY A 693 6.15 -8.37 31.85
N GLY A 694 6.94 -8.75 32.86
CA GLY A 694 8.40 -8.58 32.82
C GLY A 694 8.88 -7.17 33.17
N TYR A 695 8.10 -6.41 33.96
CA TYR A 695 8.61 -5.20 34.62
C TYR A 695 9.99 -5.45 35.23
N ASP A 696 10.97 -4.66 34.80
CA ASP A 696 12.33 -4.73 35.29
C ASP A 696 12.71 -3.38 35.90
N ALA A 697 13.01 -3.38 37.20
CA ALA A 697 13.43 -2.18 37.90
C ALA A 697 14.74 -1.57 37.38
N SER A 698 15.54 -2.33 36.61
CA SER A 698 16.76 -1.86 35.95
C SER A 698 16.50 -1.21 34.58
N THR A 699 15.30 -1.38 34.02
CA THR A 699 14.91 -0.80 32.75
C THR A 699 14.46 0.66 32.91
N ALA A 700 14.89 1.51 31.98
CA ALA A 700 14.53 2.93 31.96
C ALA A 700 13.13 3.14 31.34
N TYR A 701 12.13 3.34 32.21
CA TYR A 701 10.80 3.80 31.83
C TYR A 701 10.66 5.32 31.98
N THR A 702 9.75 5.93 31.23
CA THR A 702 9.44 7.36 31.40
C THR A 702 8.94 7.60 32.82
N THR A 703 9.38 8.69 33.45
CA THR A 703 9.04 9.05 34.83
C THR A 703 7.52 9.10 35.05
N PRO A 704 6.70 9.68 34.14
CA PRO A 704 5.26 9.68 34.29
C PRO A 704 4.65 8.27 34.22
N SER A 705 5.10 7.41 33.31
CA SER A 705 4.56 6.05 33.18
C SER A 705 4.93 5.17 34.38
N LEU A 706 6.17 5.25 34.86
CA LEU A 706 6.62 4.49 36.03
C LEU A 706 5.93 4.94 37.32
N ALA A 707 5.70 6.25 37.51
CA ALA A 707 4.98 6.76 38.66
C ALA A 707 3.52 6.27 38.67
N THR A 708 2.86 6.32 37.51
CA THR A 708 1.49 5.80 37.33
C THR A 708 1.43 4.31 37.61
N PHE A 709 2.34 3.51 37.02
CA PHE A 709 2.46 2.08 37.25
C PHE A 709 2.58 1.75 38.74
N LYS A 710 3.52 2.38 39.46
CA LYS A 710 3.73 2.13 40.90
C LYS A 710 2.51 2.51 41.75
N ALA A 711 1.90 3.66 41.47
CA ALA A 711 0.75 4.15 42.22
C ALA A 711 -0.46 3.23 42.07
N GLU A 712 -0.71 2.73 40.85
CA GLU A 712 -1.82 1.82 40.57
C GLU A 712 -1.53 0.36 41.00
N LEU A 713 -0.27 -0.08 40.98
CA LEU A 713 0.12 -1.44 41.37
C LEU A 713 0.08 -1.66 42.89
N ALA A 714 0.46 -0.66 43.69
CA ALA A 714 0.54 -0.76 45.16
C ALA A 714 -0.75 -1.27 45.84
N PRO A 715 -1.96 -0.73 45.55
CA PRO A 715 -3.20 -1.26 46.14
C PRO A 715 -3.52 -2.70 45.69
N LEU A 716 -3.14 -3.08 44.47
CA LEU A 716 -3.32 -4.45 43.97
C LEU A 716 -2.38 -5.43 44.71
N GLN A 717 -1.12 -5.06 44.90
CA GLN A 717 -0.13 -5.86 45.64
C GLN A 717 -0.57 -6.12 47.09
N ALA A 718 -1.19 -5.13 47.75
CA ALA A 718 -1.66 -5.24 49.13
C ALA A 718 -2.80 -6.26 49.32
N THR A 719 -3.50 -6.64 48.24
CA THR A 719 -4.66 -7.53 48.28
C THR A 719 -4.37 -8.94 47.75
N VAL A 720 -3.12 -9.25 47.36
CA VAL A 720 -2.74 -10.54 46.78
C VAL A 720 -3.10 -11.73 47.68
N THR A 721 -2.87 -11.62 48.99
CA THR A 721 -3.13 -12.70 49.95
C THR A 721 -4.58 -12.73 50.48
N THR A 722 -5.32 -11.63 50.34
CA THR A 722 -6.66 -11.45 50.93
C THR A 722 -7.80 -11.54 49.92
N THR A 723 -7.52 -11.38 48.63
CA THR A 723 -8.52 -11.52 47.56
C THR A 723 -9.11 -12.93 47.56
N PRO A 724 -10.44 -13.12 47.50
CA PRO A 724 -11.05 -14.44 47.40
C PRO A 724 -10.57 -15.20 46.17
N ASP A 725 -10.49 -16.53 46.26
CA ASP A 725 -10.01 -17.40 45.18
C ASP A 725 -10.70 -17.13 43.84
N GLY A 726 -12.03 -16.98 43.85
CA GLY A 726 -12.82 -16.72 42.63
C GLY A 726 -12.56 -15.37 41.96
N ASP A 727 -12.00 -14.40 42.69
CA ASP A 727 -11.75 -13.03 42.20
C ASP A 727 -10.29 -12.81 41.81
N PHE A 728 -9.40 -13.77 42.10
CA PHE A 728 -7.95 -13.58 41.95
C PHE A 728 -7.52 -13.38 40.49
N ALA A 729 -8.15 -14.07 39.53
CA ALA A 729 -7.86 -13.87 38.11
C ALA A 729 -8.22 -12.45 37.62
N ALA A 730 -9.27 -11.84 38.17
CA ALA A 730 -9.64 -10.46 37.84
C ALA A 730 -8.60 -9.45 38.37
N LEU A 731 -8.04 -9.70 39.56
CA LEU A 731 -6.90 -8.94 40.08
C LEU A 731 -5.69 -9.02 39.15
N LEU A 732 -5.34 -10.22 38.65
CA LEU A 732 -4.22 -10.38 37.73
C LEU A 732 -4.44 -9.63 36.40
N LYS A 733 -5.66 -9.62 35.86
CA LYS A 733 -6.02 -8.80 34.69
C LYS A 733 -5.82 -7.31 34.94
N GLN A 734 -6.17 -6.81 36.13
CA GLN A 734 -5.91 -5.42 36.50
C GLN A 734 -4.40 -5.13 36.54
N VAL A 735 -3.59 -6.05 37.08
CA VAL A 735 -2.12 -5.92 37.09
C VAL A 735 -1.57 -5.83 35.67
N GLN A 736 -2.06 -6.66 34.74
CA GLN A 736 -1.65 -6.61 33.33
C GLN A 736 -1.99 -5.26 32.68
N VAL A 737 -3.19 -4.72 32.93
CA VAL A 737 -3.61 -3.39 32.44
C VAL A 737 -2.71 -2.28 32.99
N VAL A 738 -2.34 -2.36 34.27
CA VAL A 738 -1.41 -1.41 34.89
C VAL A 738 -0.02 -1.50 34.25
N ALA A 739 0.49 -2.72 34.02
CA ALA A 739 1.79 -2.96 33.40
C ALA A 739 1.88 -2.45 31.95
N GLN A 740 0.81 -2.59 31.17
CA GLN A 740 0.75 -2.12 29.76
C GLN A 740 0.90 -0.60 29.61
N LYS A 741 0.72 0.18 30.68
CA LYS A 741 0.91 1.64 30.68
C LYS A 741 2.38 2.06 30.77
N LEU A 742 3.31 1.13 31.01
CA LEU A 742 4.74 1.42 31.07
C LEU A 742 5.28 1.79 29.68
N GLU A 743 6.00 2.90 29.61
CA GLU A 743 6.62 3.38 28.37
C GLU A 743 8.14 3.42 28.54
N LEU A 744 8.88 2.83 27.60
CA LEU A 744 10.34 2.88 27.60
C LEU A 744 10.84 4.28 27.27
N VAL A 745 11.92 4.72 27.91
CA VAL A 745 12.63 5.94 27.51
C VAL A 745 13.28 5.74 26.14
N ASN A 746 13.85 4.56 25.90
CA ASN A 746 14.63 4.20 24.71
C ASN A 746 14.14 2.87 24.10
N PRO A 747 12.97 2.85 23.45
CA PRO A 747 12.60 1.70 22.60
C PRO A 747 13.61 1.57 21.45
N ARG A 748 13.92 0.34 21.03
CA ARG A 748 15.00 0.03 20.08
C ARG A 748 14.51 -0.78 18.89
N LEU A 749 15.01 -0.44 17.71
CA LEU A 749 14.84 -1.28 16.52
C LEU A 749 15.74 -2.52 16.61
N ALA A 750 15.23 -3.65 16.12
CA ALA A 750 15.97 -4.91 16.13
C ALA A 750 17.09 -4.95 15.08
N SER A 751 16.98 -4.17 14.00
CA SER A 751 17.91 -4.20 12.86
C SER A 751 19.25 -3.58 13.17
N ASP A 752 19.27 -2.43 13.84
CA ASP A 752 20.50 -1.67 14.08
C ASP A 752 20.62 -1.04 15.48
N ASN A 753 19.67 -1.35 16.38
CA ASN A 753 19.62 -0.84 17.75
C ASN A 753 19.51 0.70 17.85
N SER A 754 19.10 1.37 16.77
CA SER A 754 18.70 2.79 16.81
C SER A 754 17.37 2.97 17.57
N LEU A 755 16.99 4.22 17.83
CA LEU A 755 15.75 4.51 18.54
C LEU A 755 14.53 4.20 17.66
N ASP A 756 13.60 3.40 18.18
CA ASP A 756 12.27 3.20 17.56
C ASP A 756 11.36 4.39 17.90
N TRP A 757 11.54 5.48 17.16
CA TRP A 757 10.81 6.73 17.39
C TRP A 757 9.36 6.69 16.91
N SER A 758 8.90 5.59 16.29
CA SER A 758 7.48 5.37 15.95
C SER A 758 6.57 5.18 17.16
N LYS A 759 7.13 4.88 18.34
CA LYS A 759 6.38 4.63 19.59
C LYS A 759 5.95 5.93 20.29
N ASN A 760 5.28 6.81 19.55
CA ASN A 760 4.79 8.11 20.01
C ASN A 760 5.88 9.01 20.63
N MET A 761 7.13 8.88 20.17
CA MET A 761 8.25 9.66 20.71
C MET A 761 8.31 11.09 20.17
N VAL A 762 7.68 11.37 19.04
CA VAL A 762 7.80 12.66 18.34
C VAL A 762 6.47 13.20 17.85
N THR A 763 6.39 14.52 17.70
CA THR A 763 5.36 15.21 16.90
C THR A 763 6.02 15.84 15.66
N PRO A 764 5.67 15.43 14.43
CA PRO A 764 6.21 16.02 13.21
C PRO A 764 5.42 17.27 12.76
N THR A 765 6.06 18.18 12.01
CA THR A 765 5.39 19.35 11.42
C THR A 765 4.83 19.11 10.01
N THR A 766 5.63 18.52 9.11
CA THR A 766 5.31 18.36 7.66
C THR A 766 5.28 16.90 7.20
N LEU A 767 5.86 15.99 7.99
CA LEU A 767 5.78 14.56 7.73
C LEU A 767 4.42 14.03 8.19
N ASN A 768 3.75 13.26 7.34
CA ASN A 768 2.51 12.59 7.72
C ASN A 768 2.78 11.61 8.88
N PRO A 769 2.12 11.74 10.06
CA PRO A 769 2.34 10.83 11.18
C PRO A 769 2.13 9.36 10.82
N THR A 770 1.25 9.05 9.85
CA THR A 770 1.03 7.66 9.42
C THR A 770 2.18 7.08 8.60
N ALA A 771 3.09 7.90 8.09
CA ALA A 771 4.26 7.47 7.33
C ALA A 771 5.46 7.14 8.25
N ILE A 772 5.43 7.51 9.53
CA ILE A 772 6.53 7.29 10.47
C ILE A 772 6.97 5.82 10.58
N PRO A 773 6.04 4.83 10.72
CA PRO A 773 6.46 3.44 10.82
C PRO A 773 7.23 2.93 9.59
N SER A 774 6.94 3.48 8.42
CA SER A 774 7.65 3.16 7.17
C SER A 774 9.06 3.75 7.11
N LEU A 775 9.47 4.62 8.04
CA LEU A 775 10.83 5.17 8.07
C LEU A 775 11.78 4.38 8.99
N LEU A 776 11.31 3.22 9.46
CA LEU A 776 11.93 2.34 10.44
C LEU A 776 11.60 0.85 10.16
N ASP A 777 11.19 0.51 8.93
CA ASP A 777 10.71 -0.84 8.57
C ASP A 777 11.72 -1.70 7.80
N ASP A 778 12.94 -1.18 7.61
CA ASP A 778 14.05 -1.77 6.85
C ASP A 778 13.70 -2.08 5.38
N ASP A 779 12.68 -1.41 4.81
CA ASP A 779 12.24 -1.58 3.43
C ASP A 779 12.53 -0.32 2.60
N TYR A 780 13.52 -0.40 1.71
CA TYR A 780 13.88 0.74 0.85
C TYR A 780 12.85 1.12 -0.22
N ASN A 781 11.80 0.31 -0.39
CA ASN A 781 10.66 0.62 -1.24
C ASN A 781 9.55 1.37 -0.50
N SER A 782 9.52 1.31 0.84
CA SER A 782 8.70 2.19 1.66
C SER A 782 9.33 3.61 1.65
N PHE A 783 8.56 4.67 1.86
CA PHE A 783 9.10 6.04 1.82
C PHE A 783 8.24 7.08 2.52
N SER A 784 8.87 8.20 2.86
CA SER A 784 8.28 9.37 3.53
C SER A 784 7.19 10.12 2.76
N GLY A 785 6.91 9.72 1.52
CA GLY A 785 6.27 10.58 0.53
C GLY A 785 7.26 11.50 -0.19
N ASP A 786 6.72 12.35 -1.06
CA ASP A 786 7.49 13.34 -1.81
C ASP A 786 7.44 14.70 -1.08
N LEU A 787 8.51 14.99 -0.32
CA LEU A 787 8.61 16.13 0.57
C LEU A 787 9.19 17.35 -0.14
N ARG A 788 8.47 18.47 -0.09
CA ARG A 788 8.87 19.75 -0.70
C ARG A 788 9.36 20.80 0.29
N ASN A 789 9.24 20.52 1.58
CA ASN A 789 9.59 21.41 2.68
C ASN A 789 10.45 20.68 3.70
N VAL A 790 11.09 21.41 4.61
CA VAL A 790 11.83 20.84 5.75
C VAL A 790 10.91 20.02 6.65
N VAL A 791 11.47 18.99 7.28
CA VAL A 791 10.78 18.17 8.29
C VAL A 791 11.35 18.51 9.66
N THR A 792 10.49 18.90 10.59
CA THR A 792 10.87 19.09 12.00
C THR A 792 10.21 18.04 12.88
N LEU A 793 10.98 17.44 13.77
CA LEU A 793 10.56 16.44 14.73
C LEU A 793 10.75 16.99 16.15
N ASP A 794 9.66 17.06 16.93
CA ASP A 794 9.68 17.48 18.34
C ASP A 794 9.59 16.25 19.27
N PHE A 795 10.63 15.97 20.06
CA PHE A 795 10.65 14.88 21.04
C PHE A 795 9.91 15.19 22.36
N GLY A 796 9.36 16.39 22.50
CA GLY A 796 8.60 16.83 23.67
C GLY A 796 9.44 17.60 24.69
N GLU A 797 8.78 18.44 25.47
CA GLU A 797 9.45 19.42 26.35
C GLU A 797 10.28 18.81 27.50
N ASN A 798 9.95 17.58 27.89
CA ASN A 798 10.57 16.84 29.00
C ASN A 798 11.67 15.91 28.55
N TYR A 799 11.96 15.85 27.24
CA TYR A 799 12.92 14.93 26.68
C TYR A 799 14.00 15.65 25.91
N ARG A 800 15.19 15.05 25.89
CA ARG A 800 16.26 15.41 24.97
C ARG A 800 16.85 14.17 24.35
N VAL A 801 17.39 14.30 23.15
CA VAL A 801 18.08 13.21 22.46
C VAL A 801 19.51 13.64 22.20
N ALA A 802 20.46 12.79 22.60
CA ALA A 802 21.84 12.87 22.12
C ALA A 802 22.03 11.80 21.06
N VAL A 803 22.69 12.14 19.97
CA VAL A 803 22.82 11.31 18.77
C VAL A 803 24.29 11.27 18.38
N ASN A 804 24.77 10.08 18.01
CA ASN A 804 26.13 9.90 17.50
C ASN A 804 26.15 9.84 15.97
N ALA A 805 25.06 9.40 15.35
CA ALA A 805 24.90 9.37 13.90
C ALA A 805 23.43 9.34 13.48
N PHE A 806 23.17 9.75 12.23
CA PHE A 806 21.88 9.62 11.57
C PHE A 806 21.97 8.61 10.43
N GLY A 807 21.10 7.60 10.42
CA GLY A 807 20.92 6.73 9.26
C GLY A 807 19.90 7.36 8.31
N ILE A 808 20.26 7.59 7.06
CA ILE A 808 19.34 8.11 6.04
C ILE A 808 19.48 7.25 4.79
N ARG A 809 18.38 6.69 4.32
CA ARG A 809 18.35 5.83 3.12
C ARG A 809 17.47 6.45 2.05
N PRO A 810 17.93 6.56 0.79
CA PRO A 810 17.06 7.02 -0.28
C PRO A 810 15.93 6.04 -0.57
N ARG A 811 14.86 6.60 -1.13
CA ARG A 811 13.85 5.81 -1.80
C ARG A 811 14.47 5.12 -3.03
N PHE A 812 14.10 3.87 -3.25
CA PHE A 812 14.46 3.11 -4.45
C PHE A 812 14.25 3.91 -5.75
N MET A 813 15.19 3.82 -6.70
CA MET A 813 15.22 4.54 -7.99
C MET A 813 15.32 6.07 -7.93
N PHE A 814 15.38 6.66 -6.73
CA PHE A 814 15.43 8.11 -6.55
C PHE A 814 16.54 8.51 -5.57
N GLY A 815 17.76 7.96 -5.76
CA GLY A 815 18.94 8.21 -4.91
C GLY A 815 19.28 9.71 -4.79
N ASN A 816 19.13 10.45 -5.89
CA ASN A 816 19.30 11.90 -5.93
C ASN A 816 18.36 12.67 -4.98
N ARG A 817 17.22 12.09 -4.54
CA ARG A 817 16.28 12.76 -3.63
C ARG A 817 16.71 12.75 -2.17
N THR A 818 17.77 12.02 -1.81
CA THR A 818 18.46 12.23 -0.53
C THR A 818 19.70 13.08 -0.66
N GLN A 819 20.21 13.35 -1.85
CA GLN A 819 21.45 14.09 -2.01
C GLN A 819 21.33 15.50 -1.42
N GLY A 820 22.29 15.87 -0.57
CA GLY A 820 22.36 17.20 0.05
C GLY A 820 21.59 17.34 1.36
N ILE A 821 21.11 16.25 1.97
CA ILE A 821 20.40 16.33 3.25
C ILE A 821 21.37 16.52 4.41
N ASN A 822 21.01 17.45 5.30
CA ASN A 822 21.59 17.63 6.62
C ASN A 822 20.53 17.53 7.73
N VAL A 823 20.98 17.20 8.94
CA VAL A 823 20.15 17.22 10.15
C VAL A 823 20.66 18.28 11.12
N TYR A 824 19.73 19.05 11.69
CA TYR A 824 19.99 20.12 12.64
C TYR A 824 19.30 19.85 13.97
N GLY A 825 19.94 20.24 15.08
CA GLY A 825 19.39 20.17 16.44
C GLY A 825 18.98 21.54 16.97
N SER A 826 17.92 21.60 17.76
CA SER A 826 17.50 22.81 18.48
C SER A 826 16.85 22.48 19.84
N ASN A 827 16.88 23.44 20.76
CA ASN A 827 16.18 23.38 22.04
C ASN A 827 15.00 24.36 22.15
N ASP A 828 14.90 25.32 21.23
CA ASP A 828 13.88 26.39 21.21
C ASP A 828 13.10 26.45 19.89
N ASN A 829 13.41 25.58 18.93
CA ASN A 829 12.84 25.55 17.58
C ASN A 829 13.13 26.82 16.74
N ALA A 830 14.16 27.59 17.11
CA ALA A 830 14.55 28.83 16.45
C ALA A 830 16.06 28.88 16.18
N ALA A 831 16.88 28.61 17.19
CA ALA A 831 18.33 28.48 17.05
C ALA A 831 18.68 27.04 16.67
N TRP A 832 19.26 26.87 15.48
CA TRP A 832 19.58 25.56 14.91
C TRP A 832 21.09 25.33 14.83
N THR A 833 21.54 24.17 15.29
CA THR A 833 22.93 23.71 15.21
C THR A 833 23.03 22.60 14.17
N LEU A 834 23.95 22.69 13.20
CA LEU A 834 24.22 21.61 12.25
C LEU A 834 24.79 20.41 13.01
N LEU A 835 24.19 19.23 12.81
CA LEU A 835 24.61 18.01 13.49
C LEU A 835 25.29 17.03 12.54
N THR A 836 24.86 16.87 11.30
CA THR A 836 25.51 15.96 10.35
C THR A 836 26.90 16.47 9.97
N SER A 837 27.90 15.60 10.06
CA SER A 837 29.30 15.94 9.72
C SER A 837 29.54 16.18 8.22
N ARG A 838 28.64 15.68 7.38
CA ARG A 838 28.58 15.91 5.94
C ARG A 838 27.15 15.73 5.46
N GLU A 839 26.88 16.25 4.27
CA GLU A 839 25.65 15.94 3.57
C GLU A 839 25.63 14.49 3.08
N THR A 840 24.41 13.96 2.94
CA THR A 840 24.15 12.74 2.19
C THR A 840 24.46 12.93 0.71
N SER A 841 24.80 11.83 0.06
CA SER A 841 25.14 11.73 -1.36
C SER A 841 24.01 11.05 -2.15
N ASP A 842 24.15 11.00 -3.47
CA ASP A 842 23.34 10.10 -4.28
C ASP A 842 23.89 8.68 -4.14
N THR A 843 23.24 7.86 -3.31
CA THR A 843 23.64 6.46 -3.13
C THR A 843 23.03 5.50 -4.15
N GLY A 844 22.36 6.00 -5.20
CA GLY A 844 21.83 5.18 -6.29
C GLY A 844 22.85 4.21 -6.88
N PRO A 845 24.07 4.65 -7.25
CA PRO A 845 25.13 3.77 -7.76
C PRO A 845 25.66 2.75 -6.74
N GLN A 846 25.49 3.03 -5.44
CA GLN A 846 25.82 2.11 -4.35
C GLN A 846 24.58 1.35 -3.88
N ASN A 847 23.59 1.22 -4.75
CA ASN A 847 22.40 0.43 -4.48
C ASN A 847 21.58 0.94 -3.28
N PHE A 848 21.39 2.25 -3.24
CA PHE A 848 20.48 2.89 -2.28
C PHE A 848 20.79 2.49 -0.84
N ILE A 849 22.07 2.25 -0.52
CA ILE A 849 22.49 1.89 0.84
C ILE A 849 22.12 3.02 1.79
N MET A 850 21.80 2.65 3.03
CA MET A 850 21.65 3.63 4.11
C MET A 850 23.02 4.26 4.37
N GLU A 851 23.08 5.58 4.34
CA GLU A 851 24.23 6.29 4.85
C GLU A 851 24.05 6.55 6.34
N THR A 852 24.97 6.04 7.15
CA THR A 852 25.07 6.41 8.57
C THR A 852 26.05 7.58 8.68
N ILE A 853 25.50 8.79 8.78
CA ILE A 853 26.26 10.04 8.85
C ILE A 853 26.61 10.35 10.31
N PRO A 854 27.90 10.37 10.69
CA PRO A 854 28.31 10.75 12.04
C PRO A 854 27.90 12.19 12.36
N VAL A 855 27.67 12.44 13.64
CA VAL A 855 27.48 13.80 14.15
C VAL A 855 28.81 14.58 14.13
N VAL A 856 28.75 15.90 13.93
CA VAL A 856 29.91 16.81 13.98
C VAL A 856 30.64 16.65 15.31
N ALA A 857 31.97 16.56 15.25
CA ALA A 857 32.81 16.39 16.43
C ALA A 857 32.50 17.45 17.51
N GLY A 858 32.25 16.99 18.73
CA GLY A 858 31.89 17.81 19.89
C GLY A 858 30.38 17.99 20.10
N GLN A 859 29.53 17.52 19.18
CA GLN A 859 28.07 17.56 19.32
C GLN A 859 27.46 16.23 19.80
N GLU A 860 28.24 15.14 19.90
CA GLU A 860 27.74 13.79 20.22
C GLU A 860 27.15 13.68 21.64
N GLN A 861 27.61 14.53 22.55
CA GLN A 861 27.12 14.61 23.94
C GLN A 861 26.07 15.70 24.14
N GLU A 862 25.86 16.55 23.14
CA GLU A 862 24.86 17.61 23.22
C GLU A 862 23.45 17.04 23.04
N GLN A 863 22.50 17.69 23.70
CA GLN A 863 21.16 17.17 23.92
C GLN A 863 20.12 18.14 23.35
N TYR A 864 19.33 17.66 22.38
CA TYR A 864 18.37 18.48 21.64
C TYR A 864 16.93 17.97 21.80
N ARG A 865 15.96 18.89 21.75
CA ARG A 865 14.52 18.57 21.73
C ARG A 865 14.01 18.41 20.31
N TYR A 866 14.40 19.33 19.44
CA TYR A 866 13.93 19.41 18.07
C TYR A 866 15.02 18.95 17.11
N PHE A 867 14.62 18.22 16.06
CA PHE A 867 15.49 17.87 14.95
C PHE A 867 14.87 18.31 13.63
N MET A 868 15.63 18.97 12.77
CA MET A 868 15.20 19.40 11.44
C MET A 868 15.99 18.67 10.37
N VAL A 869 15.30 18.00 9.46
CA VAL A 869 15.85 17.36 8.26
C VAL A 869 15.59 18.29 7.07
N ARG A 870 16.64 18.69 6.36
CA ARG A 870 16.58 19.67 5.26
C ARG A 870 17.55 19.30 4.14
N VAL A 871 17.15 19.54 2.89
CA VAL A 871 18.04 19.51 1.73
C VAL A 871 18.72 20.87 1.59
N ASP A 872 20.03 20.93 1.77
CA ASP A 872 20.84 22.13 1.60
C ASP A 872 21.35 22.26 0.15
N HIS A 873 21.88 21.18 -0.41
CA HIS A 873 22.40 21.14 -1.78
C HIS A 873 21.83 19.97 -2.58
N ALA A 874 20.66 20.19 -3.19
CA ALA A 874 19.98 19.18 -3.96
C ALA A 874 20.83 18.64 -5.14
N GLY A 875 20.70 17.34 -5.40
CA GLY A 875 21.20 16.73 -6.63
C GLY A 875 20.46 17.19 -7.89
N PRO A 876 20.96 16.83 -9.08
CA PRO A 876 20.23 17.03 -10.33
C PRO A 876 18.83 16.40 -10.26
N PRO A 877 17.74 17.12 -10.59
CA PRO A 877 16.40 16.59 -10.44
C PRO A 877 16.06 15.55 -11.50
N THR A 878 15.33 14.50 -11.12
CA THR A 878 14.82 13.47 -12.05
C THR A 878 13.77 14.06 -13.01
N ASP A 879 12.96 15.00 -12.51
CA ASP A 879 12.04 15.81 -13.30
C ASP A 879 12.38 17.29 -13.09
N PRO A 880 12.75 18.04 -14.14
CA PRO A 880 13.04 19.47 -14.04
C PRO A 880 11.93 20.31 -13.40
N ALA A 881 10.68 19.84 -13.37
CA ALA A 881 9.58 20.52 -12.71
C ALA A 881 9.63 20.44 -11.17
N TYR A 882 10.47 19.57 -10.61
CA TYR A 882 10.58 19.32 -9.16
C TYR A 882 12.02 19.42 -8.63
N PRO A 883 12.67 20.59 -8.71
CA PRO A 883 14.01 20.78 -8.13
C PRO A 883 13.98 20.68 -6.60
N GLY A 884 14.94 19.97 -6.01
CA GLY A 884 15.12 19.90 -4.55
C GLY A 884 14.06 19.10 -3.78
N ILE A 885 13.24 18.30 -4.47
CA ILE A 885 12.33 17.36 -3.82
C ILE A 885 13.10 16.32 -3.02
N SER A 886 12.67 16.02 -1.79
CA SER A 886 13.27 14.98 -0.95
C SER A 886 12.33 13.81 -0.73
N SER A 887 12.91 12.62 -0.64
CA SER A 887 12.20 11.39 -0.32
C SER A 887 13.21 10.36 0.17
N TYR A 888 12.90 9.71 1.28
CA TYR A 888 13.77 8.73 1.92
C TYR A 888 12.92 7.58 2.47
N SER A 889 13.50 6.39 2.44
CA SER A 889 12.92 5.15 2.93
C SER A 889 13.17 4.94 4.41
N GLU A 890 14.33 5.36 4.93
CA GLU A 890 14.67 5.19 6.35
C GLU A 890 15.21 6.49 6.96
N LEU A 891 14.90 6.72 8.24
CA LEU A 891 15.47 7.81 9.05
C LEU A 891 15.74 7.35 10.49
N HIS A 892 17.00 6.99 10.78
CA HIS A 892 17.40 6.37 12.04
C HIS A 892 18.18 7.34 12.93
N PHE A 893 17.88 7.30 14.24
CA PHE A 893 18.58 8.07 15.27
C PHE A 893 19.46 7.12 16.11
N HIS A 894 20.77 7.06 15.81
CA HIS A 894 21.73 6.26 16.58
C HIS A 894 22.16 7.02 17.83
N GLY A 895 21.34 6.91 18.89
CA GLY A 895 21.53 7.70 20.10
C GLY A 895 20.66 7.25 21.26
N SER A 896 20.52 8.12 22.24
CA SER A 896 19.68 7.89 23.41
C SER A 896 18.84 9.12 23.71
N ARG A 897 17.56 8.87 24.02
CA ARG A 897 16.66 9.83 24.63
C ARG A 897 16.89 9.83 26.15
N PHE A 898 16.82 11.02 26.73
CA PHE A 898 16.94 11.30 28.15
C PHE A 898 15.64 11.90 28.64
N ASP A 899 15.13 11.35 29.74
CA ASP A 899 14.00 11.91 30.48
C ASP A 899 14.51 12.94 31.49
N LEU A 900 14.15 14.20 31.29
CA LEU A 900 14.57 15.28 32.17
C LEU A 900 13.86 15.26 33.53
N LEU A 901 12.72 14.55 33.65
CA LEU A 901 12.00 14.41 34.92
C LEU A 901 12.67 13.37 35.85
N ALA A 902 13.48 12.47 35.27
CA ALA A 902 14.17 11.42 36.02
C ALA A 902 15.35 12.02 36.80
N PRO A 903 15.41 11.86 38.13
CA PRO A 903 16.49 12.44 38.92
C PRO A 903 17.81 11.70 38.72
N VAL A 904 18.84 12.41 38.29
CA VAL A 904 20.22 11.91 38.25
C VAL A 904 20.97 12.37 39.50
N ASP A 905 21.44 11.43 40.32
CA ASP A 905 22.27 11.75 41.49
C ASP A 905 23.65 12.23 41.02
N VAL A 906 23.94 13.51 41.29
CA VAL A 906 25.22 14.15 40.97
C VAL A 906 25.96 14.55 42.24
N SER A 907 25.58 13.98 43.39
CA SER A 907 26.19 14.30 44.69
C SER A 907 27.69 14.01 44.71
N ALA A 908 28.16 12.99 43.99
CA ALA A 908 29.59 12.69 43.89
C ALA A 908 30.40 13.78 43.16
N SER A 909 29.74 14.60 42.35
CA SER A 909 30.35 15.72 41.62
C SER A 909 30.38 17.02 42.43
N ALA A 910 29.86 17.02 43.66
CA ALA A 910 29.81 18.20 44.51
C ALA A 910 30.22 17.91 45.96
N GLN A 911 30.92 18.86 46.57
CA GLN A 911 31.11 18.88 48.01
C GLN A 911 29.90 19.57 48.66
N ILE A 912 29.20 18.86 49.56
CA ILE A 912 28.03 19.38 50.27
C ILE A 912 28.36 19.55 51.76
N GLN A 913 28.45 20.79 52.22
CA GLN A 913 28.71 21.16 53.61
C GLN A 913 27.48 21.83 54.23
N GLN A 914 27.11 21.43 55.45
CA GLN A 914 25.99 22.04 56.19
C GLN A 914 26.49 22.75 57.44
N SER A 915 25.86 23.87 57.80
CA SER A 915 26.11 24.54 59.07
C SER A 915 25.40 23.83 60.23
N GLY A 916 25.70 24.24 61.46
CA GLY A 916 24.80 23.99 62.58
C GLY A 916 23.46 24.71 62.41
N LEU A 917 22.41 24.19 63.05
CA LEU A 917 21.09 24.83 63.07
C LEU A 917 21.01 25.84 64.22
N SER A 918 20.51 27.04 63.91
CA SER A 918 20.16 28.06 64.89
C SER A 918 18.65 28.12 65.07
N MET A 919 18.17 28.21 66.31
CA MET A 919 16.73 28.31 66.61
C MET A 919 16.35 29.77 66.81
N ASN A 920 15.40 30.28 66.01
CA ASN A 920 14.79 31.57 66.27
C ASN A 920 13.72 31.40 67.37
N ARG A 921 13.92 32.04 68.52
CA ARG A 921 13.03 31.92 69.69
C ARG A 921 11.64 32.55 69.52
N PHE A 922 11.48 33.49 68.59
CA PHE A 922 10.19 34.10 68.32
C PHE A 922 9.34 33.25 67.38
N THR A 923 9.94 32.73 66.30
CA THR A 923 9.22 31.91 65.31
C THR A 923 9.23 30.42 65.62
N GLN A 924 10.07 29.98 66.57
CA GLN A 924 10.33 28.57 66.89
C GLN A 924 10.83 27.74 65.69
N LYS A 925 11.39 28.40 64.68
CA LYS A 925 11.96 27.74 63.50
C LYS A 925 13.46 27.52 63.65
N TYR A 926 13.94 26.41 63.13
CA TYR A 926 15.37 26.07 63.07
C TYR A 926 15.90 26.43 61.68
N SER A 927 17.00 27.16 61.58
CA SER A 927 17.60 27.52 60.29
C SER A 927 19.10 27.27 60.26
N GLY A 928 19.58 26.77 59.12
CA GLY A 928 21.00 26.63 58.81
C GLY A 928 21.24 26.81 57.33
N THR A 929 22.51 26.75 56.92
CA THR A 929 22.91 26.86 55.52
C THR A 929 23.49 25.56 55.01
N VAL A 930 23.34 25.31 53.71
CA VAL A 930 23.98 24.24 52.97
C VAL A 930 24.76 24.85 51.81
N SER A 931 26.08 24.70 51.83
CA SER A 931 26.97 25.12 50.75
C SER A 931 27.30 23.93 49.86
N ILE A 932 27.09 24.10 48.56
CA ILE A 932 27.25 23.08 47.52
C ILE A 932 28.30 23.59 46.54
N THR A 933 29.46 22.94 46.49
CA THR A 933 30.59 23.32 45.64
C THR A 933 30.81 22.27 44.56
N ASN A 934 30.84 22.66 43.28
CA ASN A 934 31.22 21.74 42.21
C ASN A 934 32.71 21.39 42.32
N THR A 935 33.03 20.11 42.48
CA THR A 935 34.41 19.62 42.63
C THR A 935 35.02 19.09 41.34
N THR A 936 34.28 19.13 40.24
CA THR A 936 34.71 18.65 38.92
C THR A 936 35.27 19.80 38.06
N GLN A 937 35.93 19.44 36.97
CA GLN A 937 36.42 20.40 35.98
C GLN A 937 35.37 20.80 34.93
N GLN A 938 34.15 20.24 35.00
CA GLN A 938 33.04 20.58 34.10
C GLN A 938 31.89 21.22 34.87
N ALA A 939 31.12 22.08 34.21
CA ALA A 939 29.93 22.65 34.82
C ALA A 939 28.87 21.55 35.04
N ILE A 940 28.23 21.54 36.22
CA ILE A 940 27.07 20.68 36.46
C ILE A 940 25.85 21.44 35.95
N LYS A 941 25.41 21.12 34.72
CA LYS A 941 24.22 21.73 34.11
C LYS A 941 22.96 21.33 34.88
N GLY A 942 22.09 22.30 35.14
CA GLY A 942 20.82 22.15 35.86
C GLY A 942 19.60 21.97 34.95
N PRO A 943 18.37 22.03 35.51
CA PRO A 943 18.08 22.44 36.89
C PRO A 943 18.64 21.48 37.94
N LEU A 944 19.19 22.05 39.02
CA LEU A 944 19.77 21.30 40.15
C LEU A 944 18.89 21.44 41.39
N HIS A 945 18.64 20.33 42.05
CA HIS A 945 17.80 20.27 43.25
C HIS A 945 18.55 19.62 44.40
N PHE A 946 18.56 20.28 45.55
CA PHE A 946 19.03 19.72 46.80
C PHE A 946 17.88 19.02 47.51
N ARG A 947 17.90 17.68 47.53
CA ARG A 947 16.89 16.83 48.19
C ARG A 947 17.31 16.49 49.60
N LEU A 948 16.34 16.53 50.52
CA LEU A 948 16.50 16.11 51.92
C LEU A 948 15.82 14.75 52.09
N GLU A 949 16.54 13.67 51.74
CA GLU A 949 16.02 12.29 51.88
C GLU A 949 15.90 11.91 53.37
N ASN A 950 14.92 11.07 53.72
CA ASN A 950 14.74 10.59 55.10
C ASN A 950 14.72 11.71 56.17
N LEU A 951 14.08 12.85 55.85
CA LEU A 951 13.88 13.92 56.82
C LEU A 951 13.14 13.38 58.06
N SER A 952 13.65 13.67 59.26
CA SER A 952 13.05 13.21 60.53
C SER A 952 11.53 13.37 60.54
N ALA A 953 10.81 12.28 60.83
CA ALA A 953 9.35 12.30 60.88
C ALA A 953 8.84 13.36 61.88
N GLY A 954 7.87 14.17 61.46
CA GLY A 954 7.37 15.32 62.25
C GLY A 954 8.15 16.62 62.08
N VAL A 955 9.20 16.65 61.24
CA VAL A 955 9.92 17.85 60.82
C VAL A 955 9.52 18.24 59.40
N THR A 956 9.26 19.52 59.15
CA THR A 956 8.91 20.05 57.82
C THR A 956 9.98 21.04 57.35
N LEU A 957 10.39 20.97 56.08
CA LEU A 957 11.23 21.98 55.44
C LEU A 957 10.33 23.10 54.91
N ASP A 958 10.28 24.22 55.63
CA ASP A 958 9.35 25.31 55.36
C ASP A 958 9.66 26.08 54.07
N ASN A 959 10.92 26.10 53.67
CA ASN A 959 11.37 26.83 52.48
C ASN A 959 11.72 25.88 51.32
N ALA A 960 11.10 24.70 51.29
CA ALA A 960 11.18 23.80 50.15
C ALA A 960 10.66 24.52 48.89
N THR A 961 11.34 24.34 47.75
CA THR A 961 10.79 24.73 46.46
C THR A 961 9.60 23.86 46.06
N GLY A 962 9.64 22.57 46.45
CA GLY A 962 8.56 21.63 46.19
C GLY A 962 8.78 20.29 46.87
N LEU A 963 7.87 19.36 46.58
CA LEU A 963 7.90 17.97 47.02
C LEU A 963 7.92 17.07 45.78
N LYS A 964 8.84 16.09 45.74
CA LYS A 964 8.85 15.03 44.72
C LYS A 964 9.01 13.68 45.40
N ASP A 965 8.08 12.77 45.12
CA ASP A 965 7.99 11.43 45.74
C ASP A 965 7.99 11.48 47.28
N GLY A 966 7.32 12.48 47.85
CA GLY A 966 7.31 12.73 49.30
C GLY A 966 8.60 13.31 49.89
N VAL A 967 9.62 13.55 49.07
CA VAL A 967 10.90 14.14 49.51
C VAL A 967 10.92 15.64 49.20
N PRO A 968 11.12 16.51 50.21
CA PRO A 968 11.23 17.95 49.98
C PRO A 968 12.58 18.30 49.33
N TYR A 969 12.57 19.28 48.44
CA TYR A 969 13.78 19.77 47.78
C TYR A 969 13.82 21.30 47.69
N ILE A 970 15.03 21.83 47.54
CA ILE A 970 15.28 23.25 47.21
C ILE A 970 15.98 23.31 45.86
N THR A 971 15.45 24.09 44.93
CA THR A 971 16.09 24.35 43.63
C THR A 971 17.24 25.32 43.81
N LEU A 972 18.41 24.98 43.26
CA LEU A 972 19.56 25.88 43.28
C LEU A 972 19.28 27.09 42.36
N PRO A 973 19.71 28.30 42.76
CA PRO A 973 19.63 29.47 41.89
C PRO A 973 20.63 29.32 40.72
N GLY A 974 20.13 29.35 39.48
CA GLY A 974 20.94 29.29 38.25
C GLY A 974 20.70 28.05 37.40
N ALA A 975 21.04 28.14 36.11
CA ALA A 975 20.89 27.05 35.15
C ALA A 975 22.04 26.03 35.18
N GLU A 976 23.14 26.33 35.87
CA GLU A 976 24.31 25.45 36.02
C GLU A 976 25.15 25.83 37.26
N LEU A 977 26.02 24.92 37.70
CA LEU A 977 27.04 25.15 38.73
C LEU A 977 28.43 24.97 38.11
N ALA A 978 29.13 26.07 37.83
CA ALA A 978 30.43 26.07 37.15
C ALA A 978 31.55 25.39 37.99
N PRO A 979 32.67 24.95 37.38
CA PRO A 979 33.79 24.36 38.11
C PRO A 979 34.28 25.22 39.28
N GLY A 980 34.34 24.65 40.48
CA GLY A 980 34.74 25.36 41.71
C GLY A 980 33.71 26.36 42.26
N GLN A 981 32.61 26.61 41.55
CA GLN A 981 31.55 27.51 42.03
C GLN A 981 30.85 26.90 43.26
N THR A 982 30.58 27.75 44.24
CA THR A 982 29.82 27.39 45.43
C THR A 982 28.49 28.13 45.45
N VAL A 983 27.40 27.40 45.67
CA VAL A 983 26.07 27.94 45.93
C VAL A 983 25.69 27.62 47.36
N THR A 984 25.21 28.61 48.11
CA THR A 984 24.76 28.44 49.49
C THR A 984 23.25 28.61 49.56
N LEU A 985 22.56 27.58 50.05
CA LEU A 985 21.12 27.55 50.28
C LEU A 985 20.85 27.74 51.76
N THR A 986 19.75 28.41 52.10
CA THR A 986 19.21 28.39 53.46
C THR A 986 18.26 27.20 53.59
N THR A 987 18.27 26.53 54.73
CA THR A 987 17.26 25.53 55.12
C THR A 987 16.55 26.02 56.37
N THR A 988 15.22 26.03 56.36
CA THR A 988 14.40 26.47 57.48
C THR A 988 13.37 25.40 57.80
N PHE A 989 13.33 24.96 59.05
CA PHE A 989 12.52 23.84 59.50
C PHE A 989 11.51 24.23 60.58
N SER A 990 10.30 23.70 60.46
CA SER A 990 9.34 23.57 61.55
C SER A 990 9.52 22.21 62.24
N ASN A 991 9.72 22.23 63.56
CA ASN A 991 9.97 21.03 64.38
C ASN A 991 9.23 21.15 65.73
N PRO A 992 7.89 21.05 65.73
CA PRO A 992 7.06 21.31 66.91
C PRO A 992 7.34 20.33 68.07
N SER A 993 7.76 19.11 67.74
CA SER A 993 8.09 18.05 68.70
C SER A 993 9.55 18.12 69.21
N LYS A 994 10.33 19.13 68.80
CA LYS A 994 11.73 19.35 69.21
C LYS A 994 12.63 18.12 69.02
N LEU A 995 12.40 17.38 67.94
CA LEU A 995 13.16 16.18 67.58
C LEU A 995 14.54 16.54 67.03
N SER A 996 15.47 15.58 66.98
CA SER A 996 16.70 15.76 66.21
C SER A 996 16.36 15.88 64.72
N ILE A 997 16.82 16.94 64.06
CA ILE A 997 16.60 17.18 62.63
C ILE A 997 17.73 16.49 61.84
N ASN A 998 17.43 15.34 61.24
CA ASN A 998 18.35 14.57 60.42
C ASN A 998 17.77 14.43 59.00
N TYR A 999 18.64 14.41 58.00
CA TYR A 999 18.30 14.09 56.61
C TYR A 999 19.54 13.63 55.83
N GLY A 1000 19.31 12.73 54.87
CA GLY A 1000 20.22 12.42 53.78
C GLY A 1000 20.31 13.58 52.79
N ARG A 1001 21.51 13.81 52.25
CA ARG A 1001 21.82 14.96 51.41
C ARG A 1001 22.07 14.46 50.00
N LYS A 1002 21.22 14.83 49.05
CA LYS A 1002 21.47 14.56 47.64
C LYS A 1002 21.35 15.82 46.80
N LEU A 1003 22.34 16.00 45.92
CA LEU A 1003 22.23 16.93 44.81
C LEU A 1003 21.81 16.12 43.59
N VAL A 1004 20.66 16.45 43.02
CA VAL A 1004 20.15 15.78 41.83
C VAL A 1004 19.95 16.77 40.69
N ARG A 1005 20.16 16.28 39.47
CA ARG A 1005 19.80 16.97 38.24
C ARG A 1005 18.47 16.43 37.73
N ALA A 1006 17.44 17.28 37.66
CA ALA A 1006 16.12 16.95 37.14
C ALA A 1006 15.36 18.24 36.80
N LYS A 1007 14.32 18.16 35.96
CA LYS A 1007 13.30 19.18 35.75
C LYS A 1007 12.03 18.65 36.42
N TYR A 1008 11.75 19.04 37.66
CA TYR A 1008 10.59 18.52 38.41
C TYR A 1008 9.26 19.14 38.04
#